data_AF-A0A1H0S6S8-F1
#
_entry.id   AF-A0A1H0S6S8-F1
#
_cell.length_a   1.000
_cell.length_b   1.000
_cell.length_c   1.000
_cell.angle_alpha   90.00
_cell.angle_beta   90.00
_cell.angle_gamma   90.00
#
_symmetry.space_group_name_H-M   'P 1'
#
loop_
_entity.id
_entity.type
_entity.pdbx_description
1 polymer ?
#
loop_
_entity_poly.entity_id
_entity_poly.type
_entity_poly.pdbx_seq_one_letter_code
_entity_poly.pdbx_strand_id
1 'polypeptide(L)'
;MASKKPVSKKSDPKKPEPLAPGAPGVQPPSLAEPMTPVEPLPPKPDQQGPDPRTATGAPTSASGLDVAQQGAFLTTAHGARLADTDHSLKVGSRGPTLLQDHHLREKISHFDHERIPERVVHARGAAAHGVFVGNGAGESICRAGFLRAGVETPVFVRFSTVLGSRGSADLARDTRGFATRFYTDEGNYDLVGNNIPVFFIQDGIKFPDVVHAAKPHPDREIPQAQSAHDTFWDFVSLHTEAQAHTLWNMSDRGLPRSLRTMEGFGVHTFRLINADGQTCLVKFHWKPKQGVHSVTWEEAQLTNGNDPDFHRRDLADTIESGHYPEWDLGVQVMPDTEDEMFAGIDLLDPTKFVPEELAPVQVLGTMTLNRNPVNYFAETEQVAFNPANLAPGIDVTNDPLLQARLFSYLDTQITRLGGPNWNQIPINRAHAPINDMLRDGQHQDAVHGGVAPYRPHSLDGGCPFTAGPGDHPFIDIPAPVAAALKVRENPLTFEDHFTQATMFYRSLSPVEQDHVVAAYTFELSKCYEQTVRERQLLALANIDADLCARVADGLGLPAPAPSVPPTETDTTAAVSQICGTWPVAGRIVGVVIGPDSDAKDIQAVRAALTKAGVLPLVVGPRGGKIGVIAVQRTYANAASTEFDALIIVGATPPAPDAVPSLDAKSAAEGGPETTVDPRVLKMIGEAWRHAKAIGTAPGAGTSAPALLPAEAPGSATGTPAEVAAAVLQLLGAHRAWDRFPAVRTP
;
A
#
# COMPACT_ATOMS: atom_id res chain seq x y z
N MET A 1 -10.49 -47.62 22.34
CA MET A 1 -9.11 -47.37 22.81
C MET A 1 -8.13 -47.85 21.75
N ALA A 2 -7.51 -46.91 21.02
CA ALA A 2 -6.36 -47.17 20.16
C ALA A 2 -5.45 -45.94 20.26
N SER A 3 -4.29 -46.15 20.87
CA SER A 3 -3.28 -45.13 21.19
C SER A 3 -2.62 -44.62 19.92
N LYS A 4 -2.82 -43.34 19.57
CA LYS A 4 -2.03 -42.64 18.56
C LYS A 4 -0.72 -42.18 19.21
N LYS A 5 0.40 -42.79 18.80
CA LYS A 5 1.76 -42.36 19.14
C LYS A 5 2.03 -40.95 18.60
N PRO A 6 2.77 -40.10 19.32
CA PRO A 6 3.19 -38.80 18.81
C PRO A 6 4.28 -38.98 17.75
N VAL A 7 4.07 -38.34 16.60
CA VAL A 7 5.06 -38.28 15.51
C VAL A 7 6.25 -37.48 15.99
N SER A 8 7.42 -38.12 16.09
CA SER A 8 8.67 -37.45 16.40
C SER A 8 9.03 -36.47 15.29
N LYS A 9 9.18 -35.18 15.61
CA LYS A 9 9.87 -34.21 14.76
C LYS A 9 11.30 -34.70 14.52
N LYS A 10 11.54 -35.36 13.39
CA LYS A 10 12.90 -35.56 12.88
C LYS A 10 13.42 -34.20 12.45
N SER A 11 14.61 -33.86 12.93
CA SER A 11 15.36 -32.67 12.54
C SER A 11 15.48 -32.60 11.02
N ASP A 12 14.97 -31.51 10.43
CA ASP A 12 15.05 -31.22 9.01
C ASP A 12 16.52 -31.24 8.53
N PRO A 13 16.80 -31.81 7.34
CA PRO A 13 18.09 -31.66 6.70
C PRO A 13 18.32 -30.16 6.42
N LYS A 14 19.48 -29.65 6.87
CA LYS A 14 19.97 -28.26 6.72
C LYS A 14 19.14 -27.43 5.73
N LYS A 15 18.23 -26.58 6.23
CA LYS A 15 17.59 -25.54 5.41
C LYS A 15 18.71 -24.81 4.65
N PRO A 16 18.62 -24.69 3.31
CA PRO A 16 19.52 -23.81 2.57
C PRO A 16 19.53 -22.44 3.25
N GLU A 17 20.66 -21.72 3.22
CA GLU A 17 20.64 -20.33 3.66
C GLU A 17 19.49 -19.60 2.97
N PRO A 18 18.69 -18.78 3.69
CA PRO A 18 17.60 -18.04 3.07
C PRO A 18 18.21 -17.18 1.95
N LEU A 19 17.82 -17.48 0.71
CA LEU A 19 18.17 -16.66 -0.45
C LEU A 19 17.47 -15.31 -0.28
N ALA A 20 18.10 -14.25 -0.77
CA ALA A 20 17.42 -12.96 -0.84
C ALA A 20 16.17 -13.12 -1.75
N PRO A 21 15.03 -12.53 -1.36
CA PRO A 21 13.82 -12.57 -2.18
C PRO A 21 14.01 -11.87 -3.53
N GLY A 22 13.05 -12.03 -4.43
CA GLY A 22 13.11 -11.46 -5.78
C GLY A 22 13.74 -12.40 -6.81
N ALA A 23 13.79 -13.70 -6.55
CA ALA A 23 14.22 -14.67 -7.57
C ALA A 23 13.23 -14.65 -8.76
N PRO A 24 13.72 -14.64 -10.02
CA PRO A 24 12.85 -14.53 -11.19
C PRO A 24 12.06 -15.81 -11.51
N GLY A 25 12.44 -16.96 -10.93
CA GLY A 25 11.77 -18.23 -11.16
C GLY A 25 12.09 -19.27 -10.08
N VAL A 26 11.44 -20.43 -10.16
CA VAL A 26 11.55 -21.53 -9.18
C VAL A 26 12.92 -22.19 -9.14
N GLN A 27 13.72 -22.02 -10.18
CA GLN A 27 15.06 -22.58 -10.29
C GLN A 27 15.98 -21.66 -11.10
N PRO A 28 17.30 -21.67 -10.85
CA PRO A 28 18.26 -20.92 -11.68
C PRO A 28 18.27 -21.40 -13.14
N PRO A 29 18.52 -20.50 -14.11
CA PRO A 29 18.67 -20.89 -15.52
C PRO A 29 19.97 -21.68 -15.74
N SER A 30 19.97 -22.55 -16.77
CA SER A 30 21.20 -23.17 -17.27
C SER A 30 22.04 -22.16 -18.06
N LEU A 31 23.37 -22.30 -18.02
CA LEU A 31 24.26 -21.53 -18.88
C LEU A 31 24.10 -21.92 -20.36
N ALA A 32 23.92 -23.22 -20.62
CA ALA A 32 23.58 -23.71 -21.95
C ALA A 32 22.16 -23.29 -22.32
N GLU A 33 21.98 -22.90 -23.57
CA GLU A 33 20.66 -22.63 -24.16
C GLU A 33 19.77 -23.89 -24.09
N PRO A 34 18.53 -23.78 -23.61
CA PRO A 34 17.59 -24.90 -23.61
C PRO A 34 17.20 -25.29 -25.05
N MET A 35 17.68 -26.44 -25.53
CA MET A 35 17.39 -26.96 -26.88
C MET A 35 16.35 -28.10 -26.91
N THR A 36 15.85 -28.52 -25.74
CA THR A 36 14.86 -29.59 -25.62
C THR A 36 13.57 -29.03 -25.05
N PRO A 37 12.42 -29.22 -25.72
CA PRO A 37 11.12 -28.82 -25.19
C PRO A 37 10.86 -29.48 -23.83
N VAL A 38 10.45 -28.68 -22.86
CA VAL A 38 9.98 -29.13 -21.55
C VAL A 38 8.66 -28.43 -21.24
N GLU A 39 7.84 -29.05 -20.39
CA GLU A 39 6.62 -28.41 -19.93
C GLU A 39 6.92 -27.11 -19.15
N PRO A 40 5.98 -26.14 -19.14
CA PRO A 40 6.14 -24.90 -18.39
C PRO A 40 6.50 -25.15 -16.92
N LEU A 41 7.41 -24.34 -16.39
CA LEU A 41 7.73 -24.37 -14.98
C LEU A 41 6.52 -23.88 -14.16
N PRO A 42 6.28 -24.46 -12.96
CA PRO A 42 5.22 -23.98 -12.09
C PRO A 42 5.52 -22.56 -11.59
N PRO A 43 4.51 -21.81 -11.14
CA PRO A 43 4.70 -20.57 -10.40
C PRO A 43 5.58 -20.75 -9.15
N LYS A 44 6.13 -19.66 -8.62
CA LYS A 44 6.89 -19.70 -7.36
C LYS A 44 6.01 -20.15 -6.18
N PRO A 45 6.58 -20.73 -5.12
CA PRO A 45 5.80 -21.20 -3.97
C PRO A 45 4.97 -20.13 -3.27
N ASP A 46 5.39 -18.86 -3.36
CA ASP A 46 4.67 -17.70 -2.82
C ASP A 46 3.58 -17.18 -3.76
N GLN A 47 3.49 -17.70 -4.99
CA GLN A 47 2.55 -17.23 -6.00
C GLN A 47 1.34 -18.17 -6.15
N GLN A 48 0.14 -17.60 -6.21
CA GLN A 48 -1.08 -18.33 -6.54
C GLN A 48 -2.03 -17.40 -7.30
N GLY A 49 -2.58 -17.89 -8.42
CA GLY A 49 -3.61 -17.18 -9.15
C GLY A 49 -4.97 -17.24 -8.44
N PRO A 50 -6.01 -16.58 -8.99
CA PRO A 50 -7.36 -16.66 -8.45
C PRO A 50 -7.88 -18.09 -8.44
N ASP A 51 -8.76 -18.42 -7.48
CA ASP A 51 -9.43 -19.70 -7.45
C ASP A 51 -10.24 -19.91 -8.76
N PRO A 52 -10.05 -21.04 -9.48
CA PRO A 52 -10.78 -21.28 -10.72
C PRO A 52 -12.30 -21.40 -10.51
N ARG A 53 -13.02 -20.30 -10.77
CA ARG A 53 -14.48 -20.21 -10.79
C ARG A 53 -15.00 -20.00 -12.20
N THR A 54 -16.20 -20.51 -12.48
CA THR A 54 -16.92 -20.14 -13.73
C THR A 54 -17.39 -18.69 -13.67
N ALA A 55 -17.76 -18.11 -14.81
CA ALA A 55 -18.34 -16.77 -14.87
C ALA A 55 -19.66 -16.63 -14.08
N THR A 56 -20.32 -17.73 -13.73
CA THR A 56 -21.51 -17.78 -12.86
C THR A 56 -21.20 -18.15 -11.40
N GLY A 57 -19.92 -18.13 -10.99
CA GLY A 57 -19.47 -18.30 -9.61
C GLY A 57 -19.34 -19.76 -9.13
N ALA A 58 -19.70 -20.75 -9.96
CA ALA A 58 -19.57 -22.16 -9.59
C ALA A 58 -18.08 -22.57 -9.47
N PRO A 59 -17.72 -23.39 -8.45
CA PRO A 59 -16.39 -23.97 -8.35
C PRO A 59 -16.13 -24.91 -9.53
N THR A 60 -14.87 -24.97 -9.98
CA THR A 60 -14.44 -25.91 -11.02
C THR A 60 -13.49 -26.95 -10.43
N SER A 61 -13.32 -28.09 -11.10
CA SER A 61 -12.28 -29.06 -10.77
C SER A 61 -10.92 -28.71 -11.37
N ALA A 62 -10.83 -27.59 -12.10
CA ALA A 62 -9.61 -27.12 -12.71
C ALA A 62 -8.63 -26.65 -11.64
N SER A 63 -7.39 -27.07 -11.75
CA SER A 63 -6.26 -26.51 -11.02
C SER A 63 -5.82 -25.18 -11.65
N GLY A 64 -4.98 -24.42 -10.94
CA GLY A 64 -4.36 -23.22 -11.51
C GLY A 64 -3.54 -23.50 -12.78
N LEU A 65 -3.04 -24.73 -12.96
CA LEU A 65 -2.31 -25.14 -14.17
C LEU A 65 -3.25 -25.38 -15.36
N ASP A 66 -4.49 -25.81 -15.11
CA ASP A 66 -5.47 -26.07 -16.17
C ASP A 66 -5.95 -24.79 -16.85
N VAL A 67 -5.81 -23.65 -16.17
CA VAL A 67 -6.13 -22.30 -16.70
C VAL A 67 -4.88 -21.51 -17.10
N ALA A 68 -3.72 -22.17 -17.18
CA ALA A 68 -2.44 -21.60 -17.59
C ALA A 68 -1.91 -22.24 -18.90
N GLN A 69 -0.67 -21.93 -19.29
CA GLN A 69 0.00 -22.59 -20.41
C GLN A 69 0.32 -24.05 -20.07
N GLN A 70 -0.01 -24.99 -20.98
CA GLN A 70 0.02 -26.43 -20.71
C GLN A 70 1.00 -27.24 -21.59
N GLY A 71 1.76 -26.60 -22.49
CA GLY A 71 2.52 -27.33 -23.50
C GLY A 71 3.94 -26.83 -23.68
N ALA A 72 4.82 -27.75 -24.09
CA ALA A 72 6.25 -27.49 -24.34
C ALA A 72 6.57 -26.73 -25.65
N PHE A 73 5.57 -26.43 -26.50
CA PHE A 73 5.77 -25.80 -27.81
C PHE A 73 5.09 -24.44 -27.88
N LEU A 74 5.77 -23.48 -28.51
CA LEU A 74 5.18 -22.19 -28.86
C LEU A 74 4.05 -22.38 -29.89
N THR A 75 2.91 -21.73 -29.65
CA THR A 75 1.75 -21.76 -30.54
C THR A 75 1.24 -20.36 -30.87
N THR A 76 0.43 -20.26 -31.92
CA THR A 76 -0.50 -19.13 -32.14
C THR A 76 -1.58 -19.09 -31.05
N ALA A 77 -2.35 -18.00 -30.99
CA ALA A 77 -3.50 -17.89 -30.09
C ALA A 77 -4.61 -18.93 -30.40
N HIS A 78 -4.58 -19.51 -31.61
CA HIS A 78 -5.47 -20.60 -32.04
C HIS A 78 -4.87 -22.01 -31.82
N GLY A 79 -3.72 -22.12 -31.15
CA GLY A 79 -3.11 -23.41 -30.79
C GLY A 79 -2.27 -24.09 -31.88
N ALA A 80 -1.97 -23.41 -33.00
CA ALA A 80 -1.12 -23.96 -34.04
C ALA A 80 0.37 -23.80 -33.68
N ARG A 81 1.16 -24.88 -33.76
CA ARG A 81 2.60 -24.84 -33.46
C ARG A 81 3.38 -24.01 -34.47
N LEU A 82 4.38 -23.28 -33.97
CA LEU A 82 5.24 -22.41 -34.77
C LEU A 82 6.63 -23.02 -34.93
N ALA A 83 7.17 -22.97 -36.15
CA ALA A 83 8.51 -23.46 -36.44
C ALA A 83 9.59 -22.37 -36.28
N ASP A 84 9.21 -21.10 -36.45
CA ASP A 84 10.09 -19.92 -36.38
C ASP A 84 9.27 -18.72 -35.88
N THR A 85 9.84 -17.93 -34.97
CA THR A 85 9.25 -16.66 -34.49
C THR A 85 10.21 -15.48 -34.60
N ASP A 86 11.43 -15.70 -35.09
CA ASP A 86 12.46 -14.68 -35.19
C ASP A 86 12.43 -13.98 -36.55
N HIS A 87 11.83 -14.64 -37.56
CA HIS A 87 11.76 -14.13 -38.92
C HIS A 87 10.31 -14.02 -39.41
N SER A 88 9.98 -12.88 -40.03
CA SER A 88 8.77 -12.76 -40.84
C SER A 88 8.88 -13.55 -42.15
N LEU A 89 7.74 -14.01 -42.66
CA LEU A 89 7.63 -14.61 -43.98
C LEU A 89 7.87 -13.57 -45.08
N LYS A 90 8.82 -13.85 -45.98
CA LYS A 90 9.30 -12.91 -47.01
C LYS A 90 9.42 -13.57 -48.38
N VAL A 91 9.44 -12.76 -49.45
CA VAL A 91 9.78 -13.21 -50.81
C VAL A 91 11.30 -13.37 -50.96
N GLY A 92 11.83 -14.51 -50.52
CA GLY A 92 13.28 -14.74 -50.42
C GLY A 92 13.89 -14.01 -49.22
N SER A 93 15.14 -14.34 -48.87
CA SER A 93 15.77 -13.89 -47.60
C SER A 93 15.90 -12.36 -47.47
N ARG A 94 15.91 -11.64 -48.60
CA ARG A 94 16.04 -10.17 -48.70
C ARG A 94 14.83 -9.46 -49.32
N GLY A 95 13.74 -10.18 -49.58
CA GLY A 95 12.54 -9.58 -50.17
C GLY A 95 11.60 -8.97 -49.13
N PRO A 96 10.48 -8.38 -49.58
CA PRO A 96 9.48 -7.80 -48.70
C PRO A 96 8.78 -8.87 -47.86
N THR A 97 8.34 -8.45 -46.66
CA THR A 97 7.45 -9.23 -45.79
C THR A 97 6.07 -9.38 -46.43
N LEU A 98 5.47 -10.55 -46.30
CA LEU A 98 4.18 -10.87 -46.89
C LEU A 98 3.03 -10.69 -45.90
N LEU A 99 1.94 -10.04 -46.33
CA LEU A 99 0.73 -9.87 -45.51
C LEU A 99 0.07 -11.22 -45.12
N GLN A 100 0.32 -12.28 -45.88
CA GLN A 100 -0.17 -13.63 -45.55
C GLN A 100 0.48 -14.24 -44.31
N ASP A 101 1.55 -13.62 -43.77
CA ASP A 101 2.15 -14.01 -42.50
C ASP A 101 1.16 -13.82 -41.35
N HIS A 102 0.54 -14.92 -40.92
CA HIS A 102 -0.47 -14.90 -39.87
C HIS A 102 0.16 -14.73 -38.48
N HIS A 103 1.33 -15.33 -38.24
CA HIS A 103 2.03 -15.22 -36.96
C HIS A 103 2.50 -13.77 -36.72
N LEU A 104 3.11 -13.14 -37.72
CA LEU A 104 3.49 -11.72 -37.63
C LEU A 104 2.30 -10.84 -37.24
N ARG A 105 1.19 -10.96 -37.98
CA ARG A 105 0.01 -10.13 -37.75
C ARG A 105 -0.61 -10.39 -36.38
N GLU A 106 -0.74 -11.64 -35.98
CA GLU A 106 -1.33 -12.01 -34.69
C GLU A 106 -0.47 -11.51 -33.51
N LYS A 107 0.84 -11.77 -33.55
CA LYS A 107 1.79 -11.35 -32.49
C LYS A 107 1.84 -9.83 -32.33
N ILE A 108 1.96 -9.09 -33.44
CA ILE A 108 2.01 -7.62 -33.40
C ILE A 108 0.64 -7.05 -33.01
N SER A 109 -0.45 -7.58 -33.54
CA SER A 109 -1.79 -7.12 -33.17
C SER A 109 -2.06 -7.31 -31.69
N HIS A 110 -1.67 -8.43 -31.06
CA HIS A 110 -1.85 -8.59 -29.63
C HIS A 110 -0.97 -7.60 -28.84
N PHE A 111 0.30 -7.44 -29.23
CA PHE A 111 1.22 -6.48 -28.59
C PHE A 111 0.68 -5.04 -28.63
N ASP A 112 0.18 -4.59 -29.78
CA ASP A 112 -0.35 -3.25 -29.99
C ASP A 112 -1.60 -2.96 -29.14
N HIS A 113 -2.28 -4.00 -28.63
CA HIS A 113 -3.51 -3.91 -27.83
C HIS A 113 -3.33 -4.40 -26.39
N GLU A 114 -2.09 -4.52 -25.88
CA GLU A 114 -1.84 -4.95 -24.50
C GLU A 114 -2.26 -3.92 -23.44
N ARG A 115 -2.36 -2.64 -23.78
CA ARG A 115 -2.65 -1.57 -22.82
C ARG A 115 -4.16 -1.32 -22.74
N ILE A 116 -4.67 -1.33 -21.53
CA ILE A 116 -6.00 -0.82 -21.16
C ILE A 116 -5.85 0.55 -20.49
N PRO A 117 -6.92 1.37 -20.40
CA PRO A 117 -6.88 2.58 -19.59
C PRO A 117 -6.45 2.27 -18.15
N GLU A 118 -5.59 3.09 -17.57
CA GLU A 118 -5.32 3.01 -16.13
C GLU A 118 -6.55 3.48 -15.33
N ARG A 119 -6.56 3.23 -14.02
CA ARG A 119 -7.58 3.81 -13.14
C ARG A 119 -7.44 5.34 -13.12
N VAL A 120 -8.55 6.06 -13.15
CA VAL A 120 -8.58 7.55 -13.15
C VAL A 120 -7.79 8.13 -11.97
N VAL A 121 -7.97 7.51 -10.80
CA VAL A 121 -7.21 7.74 -9.57
C VAL A 121 -6.70 6.39 -9.05
N HIS A 122 -5.69 6.39 -8.20
CA HIS A 122 -5.12 5.16 -7.67
C HIS A 122 -4.52 4.23 -8.74
N ALA A 123 -4.02 4.80 -9.83
CA ALA A 123 -3.43 4.05 -10.95
C ALA A 123 -2.19 3.26 -10.51
N ARG A 124 -1.30 3.89 -9.74
CA ARG A 124 -0.13 3.25 -9.16
C ARG A 124 -0.49 2.43 -7.93
N GLY A 125 -0.29 1.11 -7.98
CA GLY A 125 -0.58 0.23 -6.84
C GLY A 125 0.12 -1.14 -6.88
N ALA A 126 -0.14 -1.94 -5.87
CA ALA A 126 0.32 -3.32 -5.72
C ALA A 126 -0.73 -4.12 -4.96
N ALA A 127 -0.80 -5.43 -5.19
CA ALA A 127 -1.81 -6.27 -4.59
C ALA A 127 -1.27 -7.65 -4.22
N ALA A 128 -1.96 -8.29 -3.28
CA ALA A 128 -1.68 -9.64 -2.84
C ALA A 128 -2.97 -10.36 -2.44
N HIS A 129 -2.92 -11.68 -2.50
CA HIS A 129 -3.95 -12.57 -1.98
C HIS A 129 -3.72 -12.86 -0.50
N GLY A 130 -4.80 -13.17 0.21
CA GLY A 130 -4.75 -13.51 1.61
C GLY A 130 -5.97 -14.27 2.09
N VAL A 131 -6.12 -14.32 3.42
CA VAL A 131 -7.28 -14.87 4.10
C VAL A 131 -7.65 -13.93 5.25
N PHE A 132 -8.95 -13.67 5.40
CA PHE A 132 -9.53 -13.06 6.59
C PHE A 132 -10.17 -14.14 7.47
N VAL A 133 -9.97 -14.07 8.78
CA VAL A 133 -10.59 -14.97 9.76
C VAL A 133 -11.41 -14.17 10.75
N GLY A 134 -12.73 -14.36 10.73
CA GLY A 134 -13.65 -13.75 11.69
C GLY A 134 -13.45 -14.28 13.11
N ASN A 135 -13.53 -13.41 14.12
CA ASN A 135 -13.39 -13.81 15.53
C ASN A 135 -14.74 -13.98 16.26
N GLY A 136 -15.86 -13.69 15.60
CA GLY A 136 -17.22 -13.80 16.15
C GLY A 136 -17.73 -12.54 16.88
N ALA A 137 -16.88 -11.53 17.11
CA ALA A 137 -17.30 -10.29 17.79
C ALA A 137 -18.33 -9.48 16.97
N GLY A 138 -18.34 -9.65 15.64
CA GLY A 138 -19.28 -8.98 14.75
C GLY A 138 -20.68 -9.58 14.72
N GLU A 139 -20.88 -10.80 15.23
CA GLU A 139 -22.15 -11.55 15.09
C GLU A 139 -23.34 -10.86 15.76
N SER A 140 -23.11 -10.09 16.82
CA SER A 140 -24.16 -9.38 17.57
C SER A 140 -24.65 -8.11 16.88
N ILE A 141 -23.85 -7.55 15.97
CA ILE A 141 -24.11 -6.25 15.32
C ILE A 141 -24.31 -6.37 13.80
N CYS A 142 -23.88 -7.47 13.19
CA CYS A 142 -23.98 -7.69 11.75
C CYS A 142 -24.30 -9.15 11.42
N ARG A 143 -25.24 -9.39 10.50
CA ARG A 143 -25.62 -10.73 10.04
C ARG A 143 -24.66 -11.35 9.00
N ALA A 144 -23.67 -10.61 8.51
CA ALA A 144 -22.77 -11.05 7.45
C ALA A 144 -22.00 -12.33 7.83
N GLY A 145 -22.06 -13.37 6.99
CA GLY A 145 -21.48 -14.68 7.30
C GLY A 145 -19.98 -14.66 7.59
N PHE A 146 -19.22 -13.82 6.88
CA PHE A 146 -17.75 -13.75 6.99
C PHE A 146 -17.23 -13.26 8.35
N LEU A 147 -18.08 -12.64 9.18
CA LEU A 147 -17.72 -12.12 10.51
C LEU A 147 -17.85 -13.17 11.63
N ARG A 148 -18.41 -14.35 11.33
CA ARG A 148 -18.60 -15.42 12.31
C ARG A 148 -17.29 -16.01 12.78
N ALA A 149 -17.28 -16.53 14.02
CA ALA A 149 -16.08 -17.10 14.62
C ALA A 149 -15.49 -18.25 13.79
N GLY A 150 -14.22 -18.11 13.40
CA GLY A 150 -13.45 -19.13 12.68
C GLY A 150 -13.78 -19.26 11.19
N VAL A 151 -14.65 -18.42 10.63
CA VAL A 151 -14.91 -18.41 9.18
C VAL A 151 -13.70 -17.83 8.46
N GLU A 152 -13.09 -18.65 7.61
CA GLU A 152 -12.01 -18.24 6.71
C GLU A 152 -12.61 -17.74 5.39
N THR A 153 -12.29 -16.50 5.04
CA THR A 153 -12.76 -15.87 3.80
C THR A 153 -11.55 -15.48 2.95
N PRO A 154 -11.41 -16.00 1.73
CA PRO A 154 -10.37 -15.54 0.82
C PRO A 154 -10.49 -14.04 0.58
N VAL A 155 -9.36 -13.35 0.50
CA VAL A 155 -9.32 -11.92 0.20
C VAL A 155 -8.30 -11.59 -0.89
N PHE A 156 -8.57 -10.51 -1.62
CA PHE A 156 -7.58 -9.85 -2.47
C PHE A 156 -7.51 -8.38 -2.09
N VAL A 157 -6.31 -7.90 -1.78
CA VAL A 157 -6.07 -6.53 -1.32
C VAL A 157 -5.21 -5.80 -2.30
N ARG A 158 -5.63 -4.60 -2.68
CA ARG A 158 -4.81 -3.67 -3.48
C ARG A 158 -4.56 -2.40 -2.69
N PHE A 159 -3.29 -2.06 -2.58
CA PHE A 159 -2.81 -0.79 -2.09
C PHE A 159 -2.40 0.12 -3.24
N SER A 160 -2.43 1.43 -3.03
CA SER A 160 -2.13 2.40 -4.09
C SER A 160 -1.77 3.77 -3.54
N THR A 161 -1.09 4.61 -4.33
CA THR A 161 -1.14 6.08 -4.17
C THR A 161 -2.46 6.60 -4.79
N VAL A 162 -2.66 7.91 -4.98
CA VAL A 162 -3.87 8.48 -5.60
C VAL A 162 -3.57 9.20 -6.91
N LEU A 163 -2.66 10.17 -6.89
CA LEU A 163 -2.52 11.17 -7.95
C LEU A 163 -1.74 10.65 -9.16
N GLY A 164 -0.67 9.91 -8.87
CA GLY A 164 0.29 9.44 -9.87
C GLY A 164 -0.31 8.46 -10.86
N SER A 165 0.08 8.59 -12.14
CA SER A 165 -0.18 7.57 -13.16
C SER A 165 0.53 6.25 -12.84
N ARG A 166 0.17 5.15 -13.52
CA ARG A 166 0.64 3.79 -13.18
C ARG A 166 2.17 3.61 -13.08
N GLY A 167 2.93 4.45 -13.77
CA GLY A 167 4.39 4.45 -13.79
C GLY A 167 5.06 5.40 -12.78
N SER A 168 4.29 6.11 -11.94
CA SER A 168 4.86 6.98 -10.90
C SER A 168 5.56 6.17 -9.80
N ALA A 169 6.27 6.86 -8.91
CA ALA A 169 6.95 6.22 -7.78
C ALA A 169 5.99 5.92 -6.61
N ASP A 170 6.30 4.90 -5.82
CA ASP A 170 5.50 4.43 -4.68
C ASP A 170 5.51 5.39 -3.47
N LEU A 171 6.62 6.10 -3.26
CA LEU A 171 6.88 6.91 -2.06
C LEU A 171 6.65 8.41 -2.29
N ALA A 172 5.76 8.77 -3.20
CA ALA A 172 5.24 10.14 -3.30
C ALA A 172 4.55 10.55 -1.98
N ARG A 173 4.57 11.83 -1.61
CA ARG A 173 3.69 12.31 -0.53
C ARG A 173 2.26 12.32 -1.07
N ASP A 174 1.43 11.43 -0.55
CA ASP A 174 0.09 11.20 -1.08
C ASP A 174 -0.80 10.47 -0.05
N THR A 175 -2.10 10.44 -0.29
CA THR A 175 -2.95 9.44 0.36
C THR A 175 -2.64 8.05 -0.20
N ARG A 176 -2.84 7.01 0.61
CA ARG A 176 -2.79 5.63 0.13
C ARG A 176 -4.17 5.00 0.13
N GLY A 177 -4.55 4.40 -1.01
CA GLY A 177 -5.71 3.51 -1.07
C GLY A 177 -5.42 2.18 -0.41
N PHE A 178 -6.41 1.63 0.27
CA PHE A 178 -6.42 0.31 0.90
C PHE A 178 -7.77 -0.36 0.59
N ALA A 179 -7.83 -1.06 -0.52
CA ALA A 179 -9.05 -1.73 -0.99
C ALA A 179 -8.97 -3.24 -0.77
N THR A 180 -9.96 -3.80 -0.06
CA THR A 180 -10.05 -5.22 0.27
C THR A 180 -11.32 -5.82 -0.31
N ARG A 181 -11.18 -6.87 -1.11
CA ARG A 181 -12.30 -7.74 -1.54
C ARG A 181 -12.35 -8.97 -0.65
N PHE A 182 -13.51 -9.25 -0.10
CA PHE A 182 -13.86 -10.49 0.58
C PHE A 182 -14.70 -11.34 -0.37
N TYR A 183 -14.20 -12.53 -0.71
CA TYR A 183 -14.93 -13.48 -1.54
C TYR A 183 -15.82 -14.36 -0.65
N THR A 184 -16.95 -13.81 -0.19
CA THR A 184 -17.88 -14.50 0.72
C THR A 184 -18.75 -15.51 -0.05
N ASP A 185 -19.41 -16.40 0.69
CA ASP A 185 -20.43 -17.32 0.17
C ASP A 185 -21.77 -16.62 -0.15
N GLU A 186 -21.93 -15.37 0.26
CA GLU A 186 -23.10 -14.50 0.03
C GLU A 186 -22.82 -13.40 -1.02
N GLY A 187 -21.71 -13.50 -1.75
CA GLY A 187 -21.29 -12.53 -2.77
C GLY A 187 -19.96 -11.84 -2.44
N ASN A 188 -19.44 -11.04 -3.36
CA ASN A 188 -18.25 -10.25 -3.08
C ASN A 188 -18.62 -9.04 -2.20
N TYR A 189 -17.84 -8.80 -1.14
CA TYR A 189 -17.89 -7.55 -0.37
C TYR A 189 -16.59 -6.78 -0.58
N ASP A 190 -16.67 -5.51 -0.95
CA ASP A 190 -15.50 -4.66 -1.15
C ASP A 190 -15.47 -3.51 -0.12
N LEU A 191 -14.50 -3.56 0.80
CA LEU A 191 -14.18 -2.44 1.68
C LEU A 191 -13.11 -1.57 1.01
N VAL A 192 -13.55 -0.49 0.36
CA VAL A 192 -12.69 0.40 -0.44
C VAL A 192 -12.28 1.64 0.36
N GLY A 193 -11.21 1.50 1.13
CA GLY A 193 -10.73 2.50 2.07
C GLY A 193 -9.44 3.23 1.66
N ASN A 194 -8.96 4.09 2.58
CA ASN A 194 -7.67 4.81 2.51
C ASN A 194 -6.87 4.63 3.80
N ASN A 195 -5.60 5.01 3.83
CA ASN A 195 -4.78 5.03 5.05
C ASN A 195 -4.99 6.27 5.95
N ILE A 196 -5.91 7.16 5.58
CA ILE A 196 -6.30 8.37 6.29
C ILE A 196 -7.80 8.26 6.61
N PRO A 197 -8.26 8.57 7.85
CA PRO A 197 -9.63 8.29 8.29
C PRO A 197 -10.69 9.29 7.79
N VAL A 198 -10.27 10.36 7.12
CA VAL A 198 -11.13 11.43 6.58
C VAL A 198 -10.87 11.62 5.10
N PHE A 199 -11.71 12.38 4.40
CA PHE A 199 -11.53 12.76 2.99
C PHE A 199 -11.39 14.28 2.80
N PHE A 200 -10.95 14.72 1.61
CA PHE A 200 -10.74 16.14 1.29
C PHE A 200 -12.02 16.96 1.10
N ILE A 201 -13.14 16.31 0.77
CA ILE A 201 -14.37 16.98 0.33
C ILE A 201 -15.56 16.31 0.99
N GLN A 202 -16.63 17.07 1.24
CA GLN A 202 -17.85 16.56 1.87
C GLN A 202 -18.78 15.88 0.86
N ASP A 203 -18.90 16.41 -0.35
CA ASP A 203 -19.80 15.91 -1.40
C ASP A 203 -19.02 15.35 -2.59
N GLY A 204 -19.37 14.15 -3.05
CA GLY A 204 -18.69 13.48 -4.14
C GLY A 204 -18.84 14.16 -5.51
N ILE A 205 -19.77 15.10 -5.69
CA ILE A 205 -19.83 15.92 -6.91
C ILE A 205 -18.57 16.78 -7.10
N LYS A 206 -17.86 17.11 -6.01
CA LYS A 206 -16.59 17.86 -6.01
C LYS A 206 -15.37 16.99 -6.31
N PHE A 207 -15.55 15.67 -6.44
CA PHE A 207 -14.45 14.73 -6.64
C PHE A 207 -13.61 15.04 -7.89
N PRO A 208 -14.19 15.37 -9.06
CA PRO A 208 -13.41 15.82 -10.21
C PRO A 208 -12.61 17.10 -9.94
N ASP A 209 -13.15 18.05 -9.16
CA ASP A 209 -12.48 19.31 -8.88
C ASP A 209 -11.21 19.12 -8.06
N VAL A 210 -11.29 18.39 -6.94
CA VAL A 210 -10.11 18.13 -6.09
C VAL A 210 -9.08 17.26 -6.82
N VAL A 211 -9.51 16.28 -7.61
CA VAL A 211 -8.61 15.43 -8.39
C VAL A 211 -7.92 16.23 -9.50
N HIS A 212 -8.64 17.09 -10.23
CA HIS A 212 -8.03 17.97 -11.24
C HIS A 212 -7.09 18.99 -10.62
N ALA A 213 -7.43 19.53 -9.46
CA ALA A 213 -6.58 20.48 -8.74
C ALA A 213 -5.25 19.85 -8.30
N ALA A 214 -5.28 18.58 -7.87
CA ALA A 214 -4.13 17.83 -7.36
C ALA A 214 -3.33 17.07 -8.43
N LYS A 215 -3.94 16.72 -9.57
CA LYS A 215 -3.24 16.08 -10.70
C LYS A 215 -2.36 17.09 -11.46
N PRO A 216 -1.48 16.60 -12.36
CA PRO A 216 -0.60 17.47 -13.13
C PRO A 216 -1.39 18.53 -13.92
N HIS A 217 -0.81 19.72 -14.10
CA HIS A 217 -1.47 20.81 -14.82
C HIS A 217 -1.84 20.38 -16.25
N PRO A 218 -3.05 20.71 -16.74
CA PRO A 218 -3.54 20.19 -18.02
C PRO A 218 -2.84 20.77 -19.25
N ASP A 219 -2.10 21.88 -19.12
CA ASP A 219 -1.36 22.50 -20.23
C ASP A 219 -0.06 21.75 -20.57
N ARG A 220 0.54 21.06 -19.58
CA ARG A 220 1.89 20.48 -19.72
C ARG A 220 2.11 19.14 -19.00
N GLU A 221 1.13 18.66 -18.24
CA GLU A 221 1.19 17.44 -17.43
C GLU A 221 2.31 17.45 -16.36
N ILE A 222 2.49 18.56 -15.65
CA ILE A 222 3.48 18.71 -14.57
C ILE A 222 2.82 19.33 -13.33
N PRO A 223 3.17 18.92 -12.10
CA PRO A 223 4.10 17.84 -11.74
C PRO A 223 3.43 16.47 -11.62
N GLN A 224 4.19 15.39 -11.84
CA GLN A 224 3.71 14.01 -11.64
C GLN A 224 3.75 13.62 -10.16
N ALA A 225 2.62 13.11 -9.66
CA ALA A 225 2.45 12.53 -8.32
C ALA A 225 2.91 13.45 -7.16
N GLN A 226 2.64 14.75 -7.25
CA GLN A 226 3.04 15.74 -6.24
C GLN A 226 1.95 16.79 -6.12
N SER A 227 1.52 17.12 -4.90
CA SER A 227 0.60 18.23 -4.62
C SER A 227 1.28 19.60 -4.51
N ALA A 228 2.61 19.65 -4.62
CA ALA A 228 3.43 20.85 -4.47
C ALA A 228 3.38 21.78 -5.69
N HIS A 229 2.19 22.29 -6.02
CA HIS A 229 1.94 23.24 -7.10
C HIS A 229 0.69 24.08 -6.85
N ASP A 230 0.60 25.20 -7.56
CA ASP A 230 -0.41 26.25 -7.35
C ASP A 230 -1.86 25.75 -7.39
N THR A 231 -2.25 24.90 -8.35
CA THR A 231 -3.65 24.48 -8.50
C THR A 231 -4.18 23.69 -7.31
N PHE A 232 -3.35 22.84 -6.68
CA PHE A 232 -3.76 22.08 -5.50
C PHE A 232 -3.95 23.04 -4.31
N TRP A 233 -2.95 23.88 -4.06
CA TRP A 233 -2.98 24.80 -2.93
C TRP A 233 -4.02 25.91 -3.10
N ASP A 234 -4.33 26.32 -4.32
CA ASP A 234 -5.44 27.24 -4.60
C ASP A 234 -6.78 26.58 -4.25
N PHE A 235 -7.00 25.32 -4.64
CA PHE A 235 -8.19 24.56 -4.25
C PHE A 235 -8.31 24.44 -2.73
N VAL A 236 -7.26 23.95 -2.05
CA VAL A 236 -7.27 23.72 -0.59
C VAL A 236 -7.47 25.02 0.18
N SER A 237 -6.89 26.13 -0.28
CA SER A 237 -7.04 27.43 0.38
C SER A 237 -8.43 28.06 0.20
N LEU A 238 -9.19 27.66 -0.83
CA LEU A 238 -10.55 28.15 -1.12
C LEU A 238 -11.65 27.19 -0.65
N HIS A 239 -11.34 25.91 -0.43
CA HIS A 239 -12.26 24.88 0.04
C HIS A 239 -11.81 24.42 1.42
N THR A 240 -12.23 25.14 2.46
CA THR A 240 -11.73 24.93 3.83
C THR A 240 -12.07 23.55 4.39
N GLU A 241 -13.10 22.86 3.87
CA GLU A 241 -13.39 21.44 4.16
C GLU A 241 -12.18 20.50 3.95
N ALA A 242 -11.25 20.86 3.05
CA ALA A 242 -10.07 20.07 2.71
C ALA A 242 -8.95 20.11 3.76
N GLN A 243 -9.03 21.01 4.75
CA GLN A 243 -7.93 21.29 5.66
C GLN A 243 -7.59 20.08 6.55
N ALA A 244 -8.59 19.37 7.08
CA ALA A 244 -8.36 18.20 7.93
C ALA A 244 -7.54 17.14 7.19
N HIS A 245 -8.01 16.68 6.03
CA HIS A 245 -7.30 15.68 5.24
C HIS A 245 -5.92 16.17 4.77
N THR A 246 -5.80 17.44 4.36
CA THR A 246 -4.51 18.01 3.96
C THR A 246 -3.48 17.93 5.08
N LEU A 247 -3.89 18.17 6.32
CA LEU A 247 -3.02 18.06 7.50
C LEU A 247 -2.48 16.63 7.67
N TRP A 248 -3.34 15.62 7.49
CA TRP A 248 -2.92 14.21 7.49
C TRP A 248 -1.93 13.91 6.36
N ASN A 249 -2.19 14.40 5.13
CA ASN A 249 -1.30 14.20 3.99
C ASN A 249 0.07 14.91 4.16
N MET A 250 0.09 16.08 4.79
CA MET A 250 1.32 16.82 5.11
C MET A 250 2.08 16.22 6.30
N SER A 251 1.42 15.45 7.15
CA SER A 251 2.10 14.64 8.16
C SER A 251 2.85 13.46 7.53
N ASP A 252 3.61 12.75 8.34
CA ASP A 252 4.32 11.55 7.90
C ASP A 252 3.36 10.42 7.46
N ARG A 253 2.06 10.50 7.77
CA ARG A 253 1.03 9.57 7.26
C ARG A 253 0.96 9.55 5.72
N GLY A 254 1.39 10.62 5.06
CA GLY A 254 1.53 10.69 3.59
C GLY A 254 2.77 9.97 3.04
N LEU A 255 3.65 9.44 3.90
CA LEU A 255 4.93 8.82 3.55
C LEU A 255 5.16 7.47 4.26
N PRO A 256 4.21 6.51 4.21
CA PRO A 256 4.32 5.26 4.95
C PRO A 256 5.59 4.50 4.54
N ARG A 257 6.29 3.90 5.50
CA ARG A 257 7.52 3.13 5.28
C ARG A 257 7.25 1.90 4.41
N SER A 258 6.09 1.30 4.58
CA SER A 258 5.62 0.14 3.82
C SER A 258 4.10 0.18 3.80
N LEU A 259 3.51 -0.46 2.78
CA LEU A 259 2.08 -0.77 2.77
C LEU A 259 1.67 -1.57 4.02
N ARG A 260 2.60 -2.34 4.59
CA ARG A 260 2.42 -3.20 5.78
C ARG A 260 2.37 -2.42 7.10
N THR A 261 2.84 -1.17 7.10
CA THR A 261 2.99 -0.34 8.30
C THR A 261 2.11 0.91 8.23
N MET A 262 0.93 0.77 7.63
CA MET A 262 -0.08 1.82 7.59
C MET A 262 -1.43 1.25 8.04
N GLU A 263 -2.22 2.11 8.67
CA GLU A 263 -3.63 1.82 8.94
C GLU A 263 -4.45 1.86 7.65
N GLY A 264 -5.67 1.36 7.73
CA GLY A 264 -6.69 1.52 6.70
C GLY A 264 -8.02 1.92 7.32
N PHE A 265 -8.82 2.68 6.60
CA PHE A 265 -10.07 3.23 7.09
C PHE A 265 -11.12 3.20 5.98
N GLY A 266 -12.34 2.81 6.32
CA GLY A 266 -13.49 2.93 5.41
C GLY A 266 -13.86 4.39 5.11
N VAL A 267 -13.37 5.33 5.92
CA VAL A 267 -13.68 6.78 5.96
C VAL A 267 -15.13 7.07 6.34
N HIS A 268 -16.05 6.55 5.56
CA HIS A 268 -17.48 6.76 5.72
C HIS A 268 -18.02 6.06 6.95
N THR A 269 -19.14 6.58 7.45
CA THR A 269 -20.00 5.83 8.35
C THR A 269 -20.85 4.86 7.53
N PHE A 270 -20.87 3.59 7.92
CA PHE A 270 -21.73 2.55 7.38
C PHE A 270 -22.77 2.15 8.42
N ARG A 271 -23.81 1.44 7.99
CA ARG A 271 -24.81 0.85 8.88
C ARG A 271 -24.62 -0.66 8.92
N LEU A 272 -24.56 -1.22 10.12
CA LEU A 272 -24.62 -2.68 10.30
C LEU A 272 -26.01 -3.07 10.78
N ILE A 273 -26.47 -4.23 10.32
CA ILE A 273 -27.76 -4.81 10.62
C ILE A 273 -27.54 -6.21 11.19
N ASN A 274 -27.99 -6.45 12.42
CA ASN A 274 -27.88 -7.75 13.05
C ASN A 274 -29.01 -8.72 12.62
N ALA A 275 -29.00 -9.94 13.15
CA ALA A 275 -29.98 -10.97 12.80
C ALA A 275 -31.43 -10.62 13.20
N ASP A 276 -31.61 -9.77 14.22
CA ASP A 276 -32.92 -9.30 14.69
C ASP A 276 -33.40 -8.04 13.93
N GLY A 277 -32.61 -7.55 12.97
CA GLY A 277 -32.88 -6.34 12.21
C GLY A 277 -32.62 -5.04 12.97
N GLN A 278 -31.90 -5.09 14.09
CA GLN A 278 -31.45 -3.89 14.79
C GLN A 278 -30.23 -3.31 14.08
N THR A 279 -30.10 -1.99 14.14
CA THR A 279 -29.06 -1.26 13.42
C THR A 279 -28.09 -0.55 14.36
N CYS A 280 -26.86 -0.40 13.90
CA CYS A 280 -25.87 0.51 14.49
C CYS A 280 -25.04 1.18 13.38
N LEU A 281 -24.46 2.33 13.69
CA LEU A 281 -23.55 3.04 12.81
C LEU A 281 -22.11 2.65 13.13
N VAL A 282 -21.29 2.48 12.10
CA VAL A 282 -19.89 2.07 12.27
C VAL A 282 -18.92 2.81 11.37
N LYS A 283 -17.68 2.98 11.84
CA LYS A 283 -16.52 3.27 10.99
C LYS A 283 -15.57 2.08 11.01
N PHE A 284 -15.13 1.63 9.83
CA PHE A 284 -14.21 0.50 9.66
C PHE A 284 -12.74 0.93 9.77
N HIS A 285 -11.94 0.09 10.42
CA HIS A 285 -10.50 0.28 10.67
C HIS A 285 -9.72 -0.99 10.34
N TRP A 286 -8.55 -0.84 9.74
CA TRP A 286 -7.51 -1.86 9.63
C TRP A 286 -6.32 -1.44 10.47
N LYS A 287 -6.01 -2.22 11.51
CA LYS A 287 -4.91 -1.95 12.43
C LYS A 287 -3.72 -2.87 12.10
N PRO A 288 -2.57 -2.33 11.63
CA PRO A 288 -1.42 -3.16 11.24
C PRO A 288 -0.74 -3.74 12.47
N LYS A 289 -0.47 -5.05 12.46
CA LYS A 289 0.27 -5.69 13.57
C LYS A 289 1.75 -5.30 13.62
N GLN A 290 2.27 -4.76 12.51
CA GLN A 290 3.64 -4.29 12.36
C GLN A 290 3.84 -2.85 12.85
N GLY A 291 2.78 -2.18 13.33
CA GLY A 291 2.82 -0.78 13.75
C GLY A 291 2.66 0.20 12.58
N VAL A 292 2.49 1.48 12.93
CA VAL A 292 2.35 2.58 11.96
C VAL A 292 3.68 3.32 11.86
N HIS A 293 4.28 3.31 10.67
CA HIS A 293 5.63 3.82 10.44
C HIS A 293 5.76 4.52 9.10
N SER A 294 6.61 5.54 9.07
CA SER A 294 6.83 6.40 7.91
C SER A 294 8.30 6.74 7.68
N VAL A 295 8.62 7.18 6.48
CA VAL A 295 9.93 7.72 6.14
C VAL A 295 9.98 9.23 6.30
N THR A 296 11.19 9.79 6.42
CA THR A 296 11.36 11.24 6.35
C THR A 296 11.22 11.72 4.89
N TRP A 297 10.95 13.01 4.69
CA TRP A 297 10.73 13.54 3.34
C TRP A 297 11.97 13.44 2.44
N GLU A 298 13.18 13.75 2.95
CA GLU A 298 14.44 13.58 2.21
C GLU A 298 14.61 12.11 1.75
N GLU A 299 14.36 11.16 2.66
CA GLU A 299 14.43 9.74 2.37
C GLU A 299 13.44 9.33 1.27
N ALA A 300 12.20 9.83 1.31
CA ALA A 300 11.19 9.58 0.29
C ALA A 300 11.64 10.05 -1.10
N GLN A 301 12.16 11.27 -1.20
CA GLN A 301 12.66 11.84 -2.46
C GLN A 301 13.82 11.04 -3.03
N LEU A 302 14.78 10.64 -2.19
CA LEU A 302 15.90 9.78 -2.60
C LEU A 302 15.43 8.40 -3.04
N THR A 303 14.49 7.80 -2.31
CA THR A 303 13.93 6.48 -2.63
C THR A 303 13.25 6.49 -3.98
N ASN A 304 12.44 7.51 -4.30
CA ASN A 304 11.72 7.60 -5.57
C ASN A 304 12.67 7.67 -6.78
N GLY A 305 13.90 8.15 -6.61
CA GLY A 305 14.94 8.09 -7.65
C GLY A 305 15.69 6.75 -7.71
N ASN A 306 15.96 6.14 -6.55
CA ASN A 306 16.74 4.90 -6.46
C ASN A 306 15.92 3.64 -6.77
N ASP A 307 14.69 3.54 -6.26
CA ASP A 307 13.75 2.43 -6.45
C ASP A 307 12.31 2.96 -6.43
N PRO A 308 11.75 3.37 -7.58
CA PRO A 308 10.36 3.84 -7.65
C PRO A 308 9.34 2.71 -7.34
N ASP A 309 9.79 1.45 -7.26
CA ASP A 309 9.03 0.25 -6.95
C ASP A 309 9.16 -0.20 -5.48
N PHE A 310 9.64 0.67 -4.59
CA PHE A 310 9.97 0.35 -3.20
C PHE A 310 8.85 -0.36 -2.43
N HIS A 311 7.60 0.15 -2.46
CA HIS A 311 6.49 -0.45 -1.71
C HIS A 311 6.01 -1.76 -2.31
N ARG A 312 5.93 -1.84 -3.64
CA ARG A 312 5.51 -3.08 -4.29
C ARG A 312 6.55 -4.19 -4.11
N ARG A 313 7.84 -3.84 -4.11
CA ARG A 313 8.94 -4.76 -3.84
C ARG A 313 8.88 -5.21 -2.38
N ASP A 314 8.76 -4.28 -1.43
CA ASP A 314 8.65 -4.61 0.00
C ASP A 314 7.50 -5.59 0.27
N LEU A 315 6.31 -5.37 -0.30
CA LEU A 315 5.17 -6.28 -0.14
C LEU A 315 5.48 -7.67 -0.72
N ALA A 316 5.94 -7.73 -1.97
CA ALA A 316 6.21 -8.98 -2.67
C ALA A 316 7.30 -9.81 -1.99
N ASP A 317 8.43 -9.17 -1.67
CA ASP A 317 9.59 -9.79 -1.06
C ASP A 317 9.30 -10.27 0.37
N THR A 318 8.46 -9.54 1.11
CA THR A 318 8.02 -9.92 2.45
C THR A 318 7.18 -11.20 2.41
N ILE A 319 6.26 -11.30 1.45
CA ILE A 319 5.44 -12.50 1.23
C ILE A 319 6.31 -13.68 0.77
N GLU A 320 7.21 -13.46 -0.20
CA GLU A 320 8.14 -14.47 -0.69
C GLU A 320 9.03 -15.03 0.44
N SER A 321 9.39 -14.17 1.39
CA SER A 321 10.20 -14.54 2.55
C SER A 321 9.40 -15.22 3.68
N GLY A 322 8.07 -15.36 3.55
CA GLY A 322 7.20 -15.97 4.56
C GLY A 322 6.90 -15.10 5.79
N HIS A 323 7.17 -13.79 5.72
CA HIS A 323 6.93 -12.83 6.82
C HIS A 323 5.60 -12.09 6.61
N TYR A 324 4.51 -12.84 6.44
CA TYR A 324 3.21 -12.34 6.00
C TYR A 324 2.70 -11.12 6.80
N PRO A 325 2.32 -10.01 6.13
CA PRO A 325 1.73 -8.88 6.82
C PRO A 325 0.31 -9.18 7.29
N GLU A 326 -0.07 -8.56 8.41
CA GLU A 326 -1.32 -8.82 9.10
C GLU A 326 -1.98 -7.54 9.58
N TRP A 327 -3.30 -7.48 9.44
CA TRP A 327 -4.12 -6.40 9.96
C TRP A 327 -5.32 -6.96 10.71
N ASP A 328 -5.65 -6.34 11.82
CA ASP A 328 -6.92 -6.59 12.50
C ASP A 328 -7.99 -5.68 11.89
N LEU A 329 -9.09 -6.28 11.43
CA LEU A 329 -10.30 -5.53 11.06
C LEU A 329 -10.99 -5.15 12.35
N GLY A 330 -11.30 -3.87 12.52
CA GLY A 330 -12.11 -3.41 13.63
C GLY A 330 -13.15 -2.40 13.21
N VAL A 331 -14.10 -2.15 14.11
CA VAL A 331 -15.14 -1.13 13.95
C VAL A 331 -15.25 -0.28 15.21
N GLN A 332 -15.44 1.02 15.01
CA GLN A 332 -16.06 1.85 16.03
C GLN A 332 -17.57 1.66 15.90
N VAL A 333 -18.28 1.50 17.01
CA VAL A 333 -19.73 1.27 17.02
C VAL A 333 -20.41 2.44 17.71
N MET A 334 -21.33 3.08 17.01
CA MET A 334 -22.11 4.22 17.47
C MET A 334 -23.62 3.91 17.36
N PRO A 335 -24.46 4.55 18.20
CA PRO A 335 -25.91 4.44 18.06
C PRO A 335 -26.40 4.89 16.68
N ASP A 336 -27.41 4.22 16.13
CA ASP A 336 -28.11 4.65 14.91
C ASP A 336 -29.30 5.55 15.30
N THR A 337 -29.04 6.85 15.43
CA THR A 337 -30.03 7.87 15.78
C THR A 337 -30.63 8.52 14.54
N GLU A 338 -31.79 9.17 14.68
CA GLU A 338 -32.47 9.85 13.55
C GLU A 338 -31.63 10.97 12.92
N ASP A 339 -30.81 11.65 13.73
CA ASP A 339 -29.92 12.72 13.30
C ASP A 339 -28.54 12.23 12.85
N GLU A 340 -28.23 10.93 13.01
CA GLU A 340 -26.94 10.32 12.67
C GLU A 340 -25.73 11.08 13.28
N MET A 341 -25.93 11.64 14.48
CA MET A 341 -24.91 12.40 15.24
C MET A 341 -24.32 11.56 16.37
N PHE A 342 -23.04 11.76 16.68
CA PHE A 342 -22.40 11.17 17.85
C PHE A 342 -21.41 12.14 18.50
N ALA A 343 -21.63 12.46 19.78
CA ALA A 343 -20.77 13.35 20.57
C ALA A 343 -20.47 14.70 19.88
N GLY A 344 -21.46 15.27 19.17
CA GLY A 344 -21.31 16.53 18.44
C GLY A 344 -20.67 16.40 17.05
N ILE A 345 -20.33 15.18 16.62
CA ILE A 345 -19.81 14.88 15.29
C ILE A 345 -20.98 14.43 14.42
N ASP A 346 -21.13 15.04 13.25
CA ASP A 346 -22.00 14.54 12.20
C ASP A 346 -21.33 13.34 11.52
N LEU A 347 -21.93 12.15 11.66
CA LEU A 347 -21.33 10.92 11.16
C LEU A 347 -21.42 10.82 9.63
N LEU A 348 -22.21 11.67 8.98
CA LEU A 348 -22.33 11.73 7.53
C LEU A 348 -21.24 12.60 6.89
N ASP A 349 -20.48 13.37 7.68
CA ASP A 349 -19.38 14.19 7.20
C ASP A 349 -18.10 13.35 7.04
N PRO A 350 -17.65 13.06 5.80
CA PRO A 350 -16.45 12.28 5.56
C PRO A 350 -15.16 13.04 5.91
N THR A 351 -15.23 14.35 6.21
CA THR A 351 -14.09 15.15 6.69
C THR A 351 -13.86 15.01 8.20
N LYS A 352 -14.72 14.26 8.90
CA LYS A 352 -14.65 14.02 10.35
C LYS A 352 -14.33 12.56 10.68
N PHE A 353 -13.42 12.34 11.62
CA PHE A 353 -13.18 11.04 12.25
C PHE A 353 -13.76 11.04 13.68
N VAL A 354 -13.99 9.86 14.24
CA VAL A 354 -14.41 9.70 15.63
C VAL A 354 -13.16 9.36 16.45
N PRO A 355 -12.74 10.21 17.42
CA PRO A 355 -11.65 9.88 18.33
C PRO A 355 -11.87 8.53 19.03
N GLU A 356 -10.83 7.73 19.15
CA GLU A 356 -10.92 6.38 19.75
C GLU A 356 -11.28 6.43 21.24
N GLU A 357 -11.03 7.55 21.90
CA GLU A 357 -11.43 7.82 23.28
C GLU A 357 -12.96 7.94 23.44
N LEU A 358 -13.69 8.33 22.38
CA LEU A 358 -15.15 8.40 22.37
C LEU A 358 -15.80 7.08 21.96
N ALA A 359 -15.19 6.38 21.02
CA ALA A 359 -15.63 5.06 20.56
C ALA A 359 -14.40 4.17 20.27
N PRO A 360 -14.07 3.21 21.16
CA PRO A 360 -12.91 2.35 20.94
C PRO A 360 -13.14 1.40 19.76
N VAL A 361 -12.07 1.06 19.06
CA VAL A 361 -12.11 0.10 17.94
C VAL A 361 -12.27 -1.33 18.47
N GLN A 362 -13.37 -1.98 18.09
CA GLN A 362 -13.67 -3.37 18.41
C GLN A 362 -13.17 -4.29 17.30
N VAL A 363 -12.24 -5.19 17.60
CA VAL A 363 -11.66 -6.12 16.61
C VAL A 363 -12.66 -7.20 16.23
N LEU A 364 -12.90 -7.38 14.93
CA LEU A 364 -13.82 -8.35 14.33
C LEU A 364 -13.13 -9.57 13.72
N GLY A 365 -11.82 -9.50 13.48
CA GLY A 365 -11.04 -10.58 12.90
C GLY A 365 -9.68 -10.11 12.39
N THR A 366 -8.89 -11.03 11.86
CA THR A 366 -7.54 -10.75 11.33
C THR A 366 -7.45 -11.15 9.87
N MET A 367 -6.83 -10.30 9.06
CA MET A 367 -6.42 -10.57 7.69
C MET A 367 -4.92 -10.84 7.63
N THR A 368 -4.52 -11.90 6.92
CA THR A 368 -3.12 -12.22 6.63
C THR A 368 -2.92 -12.31 5.11
N LEU A 369 -2.04 -11.49 4.54
CA LEU A 369 -1.68 -11.56 3.12
C LEU A 369 -0.48 -12.48 2.92
N ASN A 370 -0.66 -13.57 2.19
CA ASN A 370 0.29 -14.68 2.19
C ASN A 370 0.67 -15.19 0.81
N ARG A 371 0.14 -14.59 -0.27
CA ARG A 371 0.48 -15.02 -1.63
C ARG A 371 0.54 -13.84 -2.59
N ASN A 372 1.57 -13.83 -3.42
CA ASN A 372 1.73 -12.91 -4.53
C ASN A 372 0.87 -13.35 -5.74
N PRO A 373 0.48 -12.41 -6.62
CA PRO A 373 -0.15 -12.78 -7.89
C PRO A 373 0.83 -13.55 -8.79
N VAL A 374 0.29 -14.41 -9.64
CA VAL A 374 1.04 -15.09 -10.71
C VAL A 374 1.25 -14.13 -11.89
N ASN A 375 0.25 -13.30 -12.19
CA ASN A 375 0.33 -12.29 -13.24
C ASN A 375 -0.24 -10.95 -12.75
N TYR A 376 0.64 -9.94 -12.65
CA TYR A 376 0.25 -8.61 -12.19
C TYR A 376 -0.88 -7.98 -13.02
N PHE A 377 -0.83 -8.10 -14.35
CA PHE A 377 -1.86 -7.49 -15.20
C PHE A 377 -3.22 -8.18 -15.00
N ALA A 378 -3.25 -9.50 -15.13
CA ALA A 378 -4.47 -10.29 -15.09
C ALA A 378 -5.22 -10.18 -13.75
N GLU A 379 -4.47 -9.97 -12.66
CA GLU A 379 -4.99 -9.95 -11.28
C GLU A 379 -5.02 -8.53 -10.72
N THR A 380 -3.85 -7.90 -10.55
CA THR A 380 -3.73 -6.58 -9.91
C THR A 380 -4.23 -5.43 -10.77
N GLU A 381 -3.97 -5.44 -12.08
CA GLU A 381 -4.43 -4.36 -12.97
C GLU A 381 -5.93 -4.51 -13.24
N GLN A 382 -6.42 -5.73 -13.48
CA GLN A 382 -7.82 -5.96 -13.85
C GLN A 382 -8.83 -6.11 -12.69
N VAL A 383 -8.38 -6.22 -11.42
CA VAL A 383 -9.33 -6.21 -10.29
C VAL A 383 -10.17 -4.92 -10.29
N ALA A 384 -11.47 -5.05 -10.09
CA ALA A 384 -12.41 -3.93 -10.09
C ALA A 384 -13.17 -3.87 -8.76
N PHE A 385 -12.59 -3.22 -7.75
CA PHE A 385 -13.28 -2.96 -6.49
C PHE A 385 -14.46 -2.02 -6.70
N ASN A 386 -15.53 -2.17 -5.92
CA ASN A 386 -16.68 -1.27 -5.94
C ASN A 386 -17.33 -1.19 -4.55
N PRO A 387 -17.41 0.00 -3.89
CA PRO A 387 -18.06 0.12 -2.57
C PRO A 387 -19.56 -0.23 -2.58
N ALA A 388 -20.20 -0.34 -3.75
CA ALA A 388 -21.55 -0.88 -3.87
C ALA A 388 -21.63 -2.42 -3.74
N ASN A 389 -20.50 -3.13 -3.75
CA ASN A 389 -20.44 -4.55 -3.44
C ASN A 389 -20.50 -4.73 -1.92
N LEU A 390 -21.70 -4.89 -1.37
CA LEU A 390 -21.96 -5.04 0.06
C LEU A 390 -22.21 -6.51 0.44
N ALA A 391 -21.93 -6.88 1.70
CA ALA A 391 -22.39 -8.14 2.26
C ALA A 391 -23.79 -7.98 2.88
N PRO A 392 -24.60 -9.05 2.98
CA PRO A 392 -25.83 -9.01 3.76
C PRO A 392 -25.57 -8.52 5.19
N GLY A 393 -26.32 -7.51 5.62
CA GLY A 393 -26.12 -6.91 6.95
C GLY A 393 -25.19 -5.71 7.00
N ILE A 394 -24.62 -5.30 5.88
CA ILE A 394 -23.88 -4.05 5.72
C ILE A 394 -24.67 -3.17 4.74
N ASP A 395 -24.95 -1.95 5.15
CA ASP A 395 -25.65 -0.94 4.35
C ASP A 395 -24.91 0.40 4.41
N VAL A 396 -25.28 1.31 3.51
CA VAL A 396 -24.71 2.65 3.41
C VAL A 396 -25.50 3.65 4.25
N THR A 397 -24.91 4.83 4.46
CA THR A 397 -25.57 5.99 5.08
C THR A 397 -25.80 7.08 4.04
N ASN A 398 -26.36 8.21 4.47
CA ASN A 398 -26.60 9.37 3.61
C ASN A 398 -25.36 10.24 3.37
N ASP A 399 -24.15 9.77 3.72
CA ASP A 399 -22.88 10.44 3.41
C ASP A 399 -22.82 10.78 1.90
N PRO A 400 -22.82 12.08 1.53
CA PRO A 400 -22.98 12.48 0.13
C PRO A 400 -21.77 12.12 -0.74
N LEU A 401 -20.58 11.97 -0.14
CA LEU A 401 -19.41 11.44 -0.84
C LEU A 401 -19.57 9.93 -1.12
N LEU A 402 -19.99 9.14 -0.13
CA LEU A 402 -20.24 7.71 -0.33
C LEU A 402 -21.29 7.48 -1.42
N GLN A 403 -22.40 8.21 -1.39
CA GLN A 403 -23.50 8.09 -2.36
C GLN A 403 -23.03 8.26 -3.81
N ALA A 404 -22.18 9.27 -4.09
CA ALA A 404 -21.62 9.47 -5.42
C ALA A 404 -20.67 8.32 -5.84
N ARG A 405 -19.90 7.76 -4.89
CA ARG A 405 -18.98 6.64 -5.14
C ARG A 405 -19.72 5.37 -5.57
N LEU A 406 -20.93 5.12 -5.07
CA LEU A 406 -21.75 3.96 -5.46
C LEU A 406 -22.04 3.94 -6.97
N PHE A 407 -22.19 5.12 -7.58
CA PHE A 407 -22.32 5.25 -9.03
C PHE A 407 -20.98 5.09 -9.75
N SER A 408 -19.97 5.88 -9.35
CA SER A 408 -18.72 6.04 -10.11
C SER A 408 -17.96 4.73 -10.33
N TYR A 409 -17.91 3.87 -9.31
CA TYR A 409 -17.13 2.62 -9.37
C TYR A 409 -17.79 1.55 -10.23
N LEU A 410 -19.09 1.66 -10.51
CA LEU A 410 -19.78 0.82 -11.50
C LEU A 410 -19.49 1.32 -12.92
N ASP A 411 -19.62 2.64 -13.13
CA ASP A 411 -19.48 3.29 -14.44
C ASP A 411 -18.04 3.20 -15.01
N THR A 412 -17.03 3.51 -14.19
CA THR A 412 -15.63 3.63 -14.68
C THR A 412 -15.07 2.31 -15.24
N GLN A 413 -15.66 1.16 -14.89
CA GLN A 413 -15.20 -0.14 -15.40
C GLN A 413 -15.54 -0.36 -16.87
N ILE A 414 -16.56 0.32 -17.40
CA ILE A 414 -17.00 0.14 -18.79
C ILE A 414 -15.89 0.49 -19.77
N THR A 415 -15.20 1.61 -19.57
CA THR A 415 -14.08 2.01 -20.41
C THR A 415 -12.80 1.30 -20.01
N ARG A 416 -12.52 1.18 -18.71
CA ARG A 416 -11.27 0.59 -18.20
C ARG A 416 -11.12 -0.88 -18.57
N LEU A 417 -12.20 -1.65 -18.50
CA LEU A 417 -12.22 -3.10 -18.73
C LEU A 417 -13.02 -3.50 -19.99
N GLY A 418 -13.36 -2.52 -20.83
CA GLY A 418 -13.86 -2.74 -22.19
C GLY A 418 -15.31 -3.19 -22.31
N GLY A 419 -16.11 -3.19 -21.24
CA GLY A 419 -17.53 -3.50 -21.32
C GLY A 419 -18.18 -3.85 -19.97
N PRO A 420 -19.46 -4.29 -20.00
CA PRO A 420 -20.26 -4.55 -18.80
C PRO A 420 -19.93 -5.89 -18.10
N ASN A 421 -19.22 -6.81 -18.76
CA ASN A 421 -18.91 -8.16 -18.22
C ASN A 421 -17.61 -8.19 -17.40
N TRP A 422 -17.15 -7.06 -16.85
CA TRP A 422 -15.91 -6.97 -16.08
C TRP A 422 -15.88 -7.88 -14.83
N ASN A 423 -17.05 -8.23 -14.30
CA ASN A 423 -17.24 -9.16 -13.20
C ASN A 423 -16.90 -10.62 -13.58
N GLN A 424 -16.83 -10.94 -14.87
CA GLN A 424 -16.49 -12.26 -15.37
C GLN A 424 -14.98 -12.46 -15.56
N ILE A 425 -14.16 -11.41 -15.43
CA ILE A 425 -12.69 -11.56 -15.37
C ILE A 425 -12.33 -12.38 -14.12
N PRO A 426 -11.40 -13.36 -14.18
CA PRO A 426 -11.18 -14.32 -13.09
C PRO A 426 -11.01 -13.74 -11.68
N ILE A 427 -10.24 -12.66 -11.51
CA ILE A 427 -10.06 -11.99 -10.21
C ILE A 427 -11.32 -11.27 -9.68
N ASN A 428 -12.32 -11.06 -10.54
CA ASN A 428 -13.58 -10.41 -10.17
C ASN A 428 -14.75 -11.38 -9.95
N ARG A 429 -14.58 -12.67 -10.30
CA ARG A 429 -15.65 -13.67 -10.18
C ARG A 429 -16.04 -13.88 -8.72
N ALA A 430 -17.34 -13.93 -8.45
CA ALA A 430 -17.85 -14.20 -7.11
C ALA A 430 -17.59 -15.65 -6.68
N HIS A 431 -17.44 -15.87 -5.37
CA HIS A 431 -17.39 -17.22 -4.78
C HIS A 431 -18.78 -17.73 -4.34
N ALA A 432 -19.84 -17.10 -4.87
CA ALA A 432 -21.24 -17.43 -4.66
C ALA A 432 -21.95 -17.65 -6.02
N PRO A 433 -23.04 -18.43 -6.07
CA PRO A 433 -23.79 -18.64 -7.32
C PRO A 433 -24.38 -17.34 -7.89
N ILE A 434 -24.17 -17.09 -9.18
CA ILE A 434 -24.75 -15.96 -9.91
C ILE A 434 -25.91 -16.48 -10.76
N ASN A 435 -27.12 -16.05 -10.42
CA ASN A 435 -28.35 -16.41 -11.13
C ASN A 435 -29.11 -15.13 -11.51
N ASP A 436 -28.54 -14.35 -12.44
CA ASP A 436 -29.13 -13.10 -12.93
C ASP A 436 -29.87 -13.27 -14.27
N MET A 437 -30.47 -12.17 -14.74
CA MET A 437 -31.14 -12.07 -16.03
C MET A 437 -30.42 -11.10 -17.00
N LEU A 438 -29.15 -10.77 -16.74
CA LEU A 438 -28.33 -9.92 -17.60
C LEU A 438 -27.75 -10.75 -18.76
N ARG A 439 -27.78 -10.25 -20.00
CA ARG A 439 -27.35 -10.99 -21.20
C ARG A 439 -26.49 -10.11 -22.12
N ASP A 440 -25.81 -10.79 -23.05
CA ASP A 440 -24.95 -10.21 -24.09
C ASP A 440 -23.72 -9.46 -23.53
N GLY A 441 -23.40 -8.30 -24.09
CA GLY A 441 -22.24 -7.49 -23.72
C GLY A 441 -20.91 -7.99 -24.31
N GLN A 442 -19.91 -7.10 -24.35
CA GLN A 442 -18.57 -7.41 -24.83
C GLN A 442 -17.92 -8.49 -23.95
N HIS A 443 -17.22 -9.45 -24.57
CA HIS A 443 -16.47 -10.52 -23.88
C HIS A 443 -17.31 -11.33 -22.88
N GLN A 444 -18.53 -11.73 -23.27
CA GLN A 444 -19.37 -12.64 -22.49
C GLN A 444 -18.71 -14.03 -22.39
N ASP A 445 -18.28 -14.40 -21.19
CA ASP A 445 -17.66 -15.70 -20.89
C ASP A 445 -18.72 -16.76 -20.55
N ALA A 446 -19.83 -16.38 -19.92
CA ALA A 446 -20.87 -17.32 -19.51
C ALA A 446 -21.81 -17.67 -20.69
N VAL A 447 -22.11 -18.96 -20.83
CA VAL A 447 -23.15 -19.45 -21.75
C VAL A 447 -24.40 -19.76 -20.94
N HIS A 448 -25.28 -18.77 -20.82
CA HIS A 448 -26.55 -18.91 -20.10
C HIS A 448 -27.54 -19.76 -20.92
N GLY A 449 -28.07 -20.81 -20.31
CA GLY A 449 -29.21 -21.57 -20.85
C GLY A 449 -30.56 -20.92 -20.53
N GLY A 450 -31.64 -21.53 -21.01
CA GLY A 450 -33.02 -21.02 -20.83
C GLY A 450 -33.50 -20.13 -21.97
N VAL A 451 -34.79 -19.77 -21.95
CA VAL A 451 -35.45 -19.00 -23.02
C VAL A 451 -36.06 -17.67 -22.53
N ALA A 452 -36.07 -17.40 -21.23
CA ALA A 452 -36.75 -16.25 -20.63
C ALA A 452 -35.89 -15.48 -19.61
N PRO A 453 -34.97 -14.60 -20.08
CA PRO A 453 -34.20 -13.70 -19.24
C PRO A 453 -35.02 -12.45 -18.82
N TYR A 454 -36.24 -12.64 -18.33
CA TYR A 454 -37.15 -11.58 -17.89
C TYR A 454 -38.12 -12.09 -16.83
N ARG A 455 -38.73 -11.18 -16.04
CA ARG A 455 -39.75 -11.55 -15.03
C ARG A 455 -41.02 -10.71 -15.14
N PRO A 456 -42.19 -11.28 -14.79
CA PRO A 456 -42.42 -12.71 -14.55
C PRO A 456 -42.42 -13.51 -15.87
N HIS A 457 -42.16 -14.82 -15.80
CA HIS A 457 -42.17 -15.74 -16.96
C HIS A 457 -42.55 -17.15 -16.51
N SER A 458 -43.19 -17.94 -17.38
CA SER A 458 -43.52 -19.36 -17.15
C SER A 458 -42.65 -20.33 -17.94
N LEU A 459 -41.99 -19.86 -19.01
CA LEU A 459 -41.24 -20.71 -19.95
C LEU A 459 -40.02 -21.40 -19.31
N ASP A 460 -39.40 -20.76 -18.31
CA ASP A 460 -38.31 -21.32 -17.50
C ASP A 460 -38.77 -21.53 -16.04
N GLY A 461 -40.05 -21.83 -15.82
CA GLY A 461 -40.59 -22.16 -14.49
C GLY A 461 -40.55 -21.01 -13.47
N GLY A 462 -40.32 -19.77 -13.91
CA GLY A 462 -40.19 -18.59 -13.06
C GLY A 462 -38.81 -18.38 -12.44
N CYS A 463 -37.82 -19.26 -12.67
CA CYS A 463 -36.47 -19.11 -12.12
C CYS A 463 -35.60 -18.10 -12.91
N PRO A 464 -34.62 -17.44 -12.27
CA PRO A 464 -34.33 -17.39 -10.82
C PRO A 464 -35.41 -16.70 -9.99
N PHE A 465 -35.62 -17.11 -8.73
CA PHE A 465 -36.57 -16.47 -7.79
C PHE A 465 -35.97 -15.30 -7.00
N THR A 466 -36.83 -14.41 -6.51
CA THR A 466 -36.42 -13.39 -5.54
C THR A 466 -36.22 -14.05 -4.18
N ALA A 467 -35.21 -13.62 -3.44
CA ALA A 467 -35.01 -13.99 -2.04
C ALA A 467 -36.23 -13.58 -1.18
N GLY A 468 -36.62 -14.41 -0.22
CA GLY A 468 -37.66 -14.11 0.77
C GLY A 468 -37.10 -13.64 2.11
N PRO A 469 -37.99 -13.26 3.06
CA PRO A 469 -37.60 -12.98 4.43
C PRO A 469 -36.92 -14.20 5.07
N GLY A 470 -35.63 -14.08 5.39
CA GLY A 470 -34.80 -15.18 5.91
C GLY A 470 -33.73 -15.72 4.95
N ASP A 471 -33.80 -15.39 3.65
CA ASP A 471 -32.81 -15.79 2.63
C ASP A 471 -31.65 -14.78 2.51
N HIS A 472 -31.43 -13.97 3.55
CA HIS A 472 -30.38 -12.94 3.63
C HIS A 472 -30.30 -11.99 2.41
N PRO A 473 -31.43 -11.39 1.97
CA PRO A 473 -31.41 -10.48 0.82
C PRO A 473 -30.48 -9.27 1.01
N PHE A 474 -29.97 -8.78 -0.13
CA PHE A 474 -29.10 -7.62 -0.27
C PHE A 474 -29.91 -6.34 0.00
N ILE A 475 -29.87 -5.87 1.26
CA ILE A 475 -30.57 -4.69 1.82
C ILE A 475 -32.09 -4.90 1.96
N ASP A 476 -32.58 -4.89 3.20
CA ASP A 476 -33.96 -5.33 3.48
C ASP A 476 -34.65 -4.58 4.63
N ILE A 477 -33.99 -3.58 5.22
CA ILE A 477 -34.59 -2.79 6.29
C ILE A 477 -34.91 -1.40 5.76
N PRO A 478 -36.20 -1.06 5.58
CA PRO A 478 -36.59 0.28 5.20
C PRO A 478 -36.07 1.29 6.23
N ALA A 479 -35.18 2.18 5.81
CA ALA A 479 -34.80 3.34 6.58
C ALA A 479 -35.82 4.48 6.31
N PRO A 480 -36.37 5.13 7.34
CA PRO A 480 -37.21 6.30 7.14
C PRO A 480 -36.35 7.43 6.54
N VAL A 481 -36.89 8.10 5.52
CA VAL A 481 -36.35 9.37 5.02
C VAL A 481 -37.24 10.47 5.57
N ALA A 482 -36.67 11.40 6.34
CA ALA A 482 -37.41 12.52 6.88
C ALA A 482 -38.08 13.35 5.76
N ALA A 483 -39.31 13.80 5.99
CA ALA A 483 -40.03 14.62 5.01
C ALA A 483 -39.32 15.97 4.84
N ALA A 484 -38.68 16.18 3.68
CA ALA A 484 -37.89 17.37 3.37
C ALA A 484 -38.06 17.80 1.91
N LEU A 485 -37.56 19.00 1.59
CA LEU A 485 -37.48 19.48 0.21
C LEU A 485 -36.27 18.88 -0.51
N LYS A 486 -36.36 18.68 -1.82
CA LYS A 486 -35.18 18.36 -2.65
C LYS A 486 -34.31 19.61 -2.79
N VAL A 487 -33.11 19.58 -2.23
CA VAL A 487 -32.17 20.71 -2.18
C VAL A 487 -30.79 20.34 -2.72
N ARG A 488 -29.92 21.33 -2.90
CA ARG A 488 -28.48 21.18 -3.21
C ARG A 488 -27.69 21.99 -2.18
N GLU A 489 -27.69 21.49 -0.95
CA GLU A 489 -27.18 22.19 0.24
C GLU A 489 -26.53 21.15 1.16
N ASN A 490 -25.42 21.52 1.81
CA ASN A 490 -24.87 20.77 2.94
C ASN A 490 -25.54 21.26 4.23
N PRO A 491 -25.67 20.41 5.26
CA PRO A 491 -26.18 20.83 6.56
C PRO A 491 -25.19 21.77 7.26
N LEU A 492 -25.68 22.64 8.14
CA LEU A 492 -24.83 23.55 8.93
C LEU A 492 -23.81 22.79 9.81
N THR A 493 -24.11 21.55 10.18
CA THR A 493 -23.23 20.67 10.96
C THR A 493 -21.90 20.37 10.27
N PHE A 494 -21.82 20.55 8.95
CA PHE A 494 -20.62 20.32 8.15
C PHE A 494 -19.65 21.54 8.15
N GLU A 495 -20.10 22.73 8.54
CA GLU A 495 -19.33 23.99 8.40
C GLU A 495 -18.11 24.12 9.33
N ASP A 496 -17.96 23.25 10.33
CA ASP A 496 -16.73 23.23 11.15
C ASP A 496 -15.60 22.52 10.42
N HIS A 497 -14.69 23.29 9.84
CA HIS A 497 -13.57 22.77 9.05
C HIS A 497 -12.24 22.76 9.80
N PHE A 498 -12.17 23.33 11.01
CA PHE A 498 -10.89 23.59 11.68
C PHE A 498 -10.70 22.78 12.96
N THR A 499 -11.76 22.46 13.71
CA THR A 499 -11.62 21.82 15.03
C THR A 499 -10.88 20.49 14.97
N GLN A 500 -11.23 19.60 14.04
CA GLN A 500 -10.54 18.31 13.92
C GLN A 500 -9.15 18.41 13.27
N ALA A 501 -8.90 19.44 12.46
CA ALA A 501 -7.55 19.73 11.98
C ALA A 501 -6.66 20.15 13.16
N THR A 502 -7.14 21.05 14.03
CA THR A 502 -6.45 21.47 15.25
C THR A 502 -6.21 20.28 16.18
N MET A 503 -7.21 19.43 16.38
CA MET A 503 -7.11 18.19 17.18
C MET A 503 -5.98 17.31 16.66
N PHE A 504 -5.97 17.00 15.36
CA PHE A 504 -4.95 16.15 14.76
C PHE A 504 -3.54 16.75 14.96
N TYR A 505 -3.30 18.01 14.59
CA TYR A 505 -1.99 18.64 14.72
C TYR A 505 -1.48 18.67 16.17
N ARG A 506 -2.35 19.03 17.11
CA ARG A 506 -1.99 19.11 18.54
C ARG A 506 -1.78 17.74 19.19
N SER A 507 -2.28 16.67 18.56
CA SER A 507 -2.08 15.30 19.00
C SER A 507 -0.76 14.67 18.52
N LEU A 508 -0.08 15.30 17.57
CA LEU A 508 1.21 14.84 17.07
C LEU A 508 2.34 15.08 18.09
N SER A 509 3.35 14.20 18.10
CA SER A 509 4.57 14.46 18.87
C SER A 509 5.30 15.70 18.33
N PRO A 510 6.17 16.37 19.12
CA PRO A 510 6.92 17.53 18.65
C PRO A 510 7.71 17.29 17.35
N VAL A 511 8.28 16.09 17.17
CA VAL A 511 8.98 15.71 15.93
C VAL A 511 8.03 15.63 14.74
N GLU A 512 6.85 15.02 14.92
CA GLU A 512 5.82 14.96 13.87
C GLU A 512 5.28 16.36 13.51
N GLN A 513 5.11 17.25 14.50
CA GLN A 513 4.74 18.65 14.24
C GLN A 513 5.79 19.39 13.41
N ASP A 514 7.08 19.19 13.71
CA ASP A 514 8.18 19.75 12.94
C ASP A 514 8.18 19.24 11.48
N HIS A 515 7.87 17.96 11.27
CA HIS A 515 7.74 17.39 9.92
C HIS A 515 6.54 17.97 9.16
N VAL A 516 5.40 18.21 9.82
CA VAL A 516 4.23 18.87 9.21
C VAL A 516 4.59 20.30 8.77
N VAL A 517 5.23 21.08 9.65
CA VAL A 517 5.71 22.43 9.31
C VAL A 517 6.63 22.39 8.09
N ALA A 518 7.63 21.50 8.11
CA ALA A 518 8.57 21.34 7.00
C ALA A 518 7.87 20.93 5.69
N ALA A 519 6.84 20.08 5.75
CA ALA A 519 6.06 19.67 4.58
C ALA A 519 5.28 20.84 3.97
N TYR A 520 4.54 21.59 4.79
CA TYR A 520 3.82 22.79 4.33
C TYR A 520 4.78 23.83 3.74
N THR A 521 5.89 24.13 4.43
CA THR A 521 6.91 25.05 3.92
C THR A 521 7.48 24.55 2.59
N PHE A 522 7.81 23.27 2.48
CA PHE A 522 8.34 22.69 1.24
C PHE A 522 7.34 22.84 0.09
N GLU A 523 6.10 22.40 0.26
CA GLU A 523 5.12 22.43 -0.82
C GLU A 523 4.69 23.84 -1.21
N LEU A 524 4.37 24.69 -0.24
CA LEU A 524 3.97 26.08 -0.51
C LEU A 524 5.10 26.90 -1.11
N SER A 525 6.38 26.61 -0.80
CA SER A 525 7.52 27.28 -1.45
C SER A 525 7.66 26.96 -2.94
N LYS A 526 7.00 25.89 -3.42
CA LYS A 526 6.92 25.54 -4.85
C LYS A 526 5.80 26.26 -5.58
N CYS A 527 4.82 26.81 -4.85
CA CYS A 527 3.77 27.62 -5.45
C CYS A 527 4.33 28.95 -5.95
N TYR A 528 4.06 29.27 -7.21
CA TYR A 528 4.49 30.52 -7.82
C TYR A 528 3.72 31.70 -7.23
N GLU A 529 2.40 31.61 -7.15
CA GLU A 529 1.51 32.68 -6.75
C GLU A 529 1.58 32.94 -5.24
N GLN A 530 1.98 34.15 -4.86
CA GLN A 530 2.06 34.56 -3.45
C GLN A 530 0.68 34.55 -2.78
N THR A 531 -0.36 34.97 -3.50
CA THR A 531 -1.73 35.01 -2.98
C THR A 531 -2.28 33.64 -2.60
N VAL A 532 -1.80 32.55 -3.23
CA VAL A 532 -2.15 31.18 -2.83
C VAL A 532 -1.48 30.83 -1.50
N ARG A 533 -0.19 31.17 -1.34
CA ARG A 533 0.55 30.98 -0.09
C ARG A 533 -0.07 31.75 1.07
N GLU A 534 -0.39 33.02 0.87
CA GLU A 534 -1.04 33.87 1.89
C GLU A 534 -2.43 33.35 2.30
N ARG A 535 -3.24 32.89 1.34
CA ARG A 535 -4.54 32.27 1.63
C ARG A 535 -4.41 30.99 2.43
N GLN A 536 -3.43 30.14 2.12
CA GLN A 536 -3.19 28.95 2.94
C GLN A 536 -2.69 29.31 4.34
N LEU A 537 -1.87 30.36 4.51
CA LEU A 537 -1.49 30.85 5.84
C LEU A 537 -2.70 31.34 6.66
N LEU A 538 -3.71 31.96 6.03
CA LEU A 538 -4.96 32.31 6.71
C LEU A 538 -5.70 31.05 7.22
N ALA A 539 -5.76 30.00 6.41
CA ALA A 539 -6.35 28.73 6.84
C ALA A 539 -5.55 28.08 7.99
N LEU A 540 -4.21 28.09 7.91
CA LEU A 540 -3.35 27.59 9.01
C LEU A 540 -3.52 28.41 10.29
N ALA A 541 -3.69 29.74 10.20
CA ALA A 541 -3.95 30.59 11.36
C ALA A 541 -5.24 30.19 12.10
N ASN A 542 -6.26 29.75 11.35
CA ASN A 542 -7.52 29.24 11.91
C ASN A 542 -7.38 27.86 12.56
N ILE A 543 -6.32 27.10 12.23
CA ILE A 543 -6.03 25.78 12.80
C ILE A 543 -5.17 25.94 14.06
N ASP A 544 -3.97 26.52 13.91
CA ASP A 544 -3.03 26.70 15.01
C ASP A 544 -2.04 27.84 14.73
N ALA A 545 -1.91 28.75 15.70
CA ALA A 545 -1.09 29.95 15.54
C ALA A 545 0.42 29.66 15.44
N ASP A 546 0.91 28.63 16.14
CA ASP A 546 2.33 28.25 16.08
C ASP A 546 2.66 27.58 14.74
N LEU A 547 1.81 26.65 14.29
CA LEU A 547 1.93 26.06 12.95
C LEU A 547 2.00 27.14 11.87
N CYS A 548 1.05 28.08 11.89
CA CYS A 548 1.02 29.19 10.94
C CYS A 548 2.29 30.05 10.99
N ALA A 549 2.71 30.46 12.20
CA ALA A 549 3.89 31.31 12.38
C ALA A 549 5.16 30.66 11.83
N ARG A 550 5.36 29.37 12.08
CA ARG A 550 6.55 28.64 11.64
C ARG A 550 6.56 28.39 10.13
N VAL A 551 5.39 28.08 9.54
CA VAL A 551 5.28 27.95 8.08
C VAL A 551 5.51 29.32 7.41
N ALA A 552 4.94 30.39 7.96
CA ALA A 552 5.11 31.75 7.44
C ALA A 552 6.59 32.19 7.49
N ASP A 553 7.30 31.91 8.59
CA ASP A 553 8.74 32.16 8.71
C ASP A 553 9.54 31.41 7.64
N GLY A 554 9.26 30.12 7.43
CA GLY A 554 9.88 29.32 6.38
C GLY A 554 9.59 29.79 4.95
N LEU A 555 8.48 30.51 4.74
CA LEU A 555 8.12 31.13 3.47
C LEU A 555 8.62 32.58 3.32
N GLY A 556 9.17 33.18 4.38
CA GLY A 556 9.54 34.59 4.41
C GLY A 556 8.33 35.54 4.33
N LEU A 557 7.18 35.14 4.87
CA LEU A 557 5.92 35.89 4.85
C LEU A 557 5.47 36.22 6.29
N PRO A 558 4.69 37.29 6.50
CA PRO A 558 4.10 37.56 7.81
C PRO A 558 3.01 36.52 8.14
N ALA A 559 2.97 36.07 9.39
CA ALA A 559 1.88 35.25 9.88
C ALA A 559 0.60 36.10 10.04
N PRO A 560 -0.51 35.78 9.36
CA PRO A 560 -1.76 36.51 9.53
C PRO A 560 -2.42 36.18 10.87
N ALA A 561 -3.31 37.07 11.31
CA ALA A 561 -4.23 36.77 12.40
C ALA A 561 -5.31 35.78 11.92
N PRO A 562 -5.84 34.92 12.80
CA PRO A 562 -6.94 34.03 12.46
C PRO A 562 -8.19 34.84 12.06
N SER A 563 -8.89 34.39 11.03
CA SER A 563 -10.14 34.99 10.55
C SER A 563 -11.38 34.49 11.30
N VAL A 564 -11.26 33.34 11.97
CA VAL A 564 -12.27 32.81 12.91
C VAL A 564 -11.62 32.54 14.26
N PRO A 565 -12.35 32.60 15.39
CA PRO A 565 -11.80 32.23 16.69
C PRO A 565 -11.24 30.80 16.64
N PRO A 566 -9.97 30.56 17.02
CA PRO A 566 -9.41 29.21 17.09
C PRO A 566 -10.23 28.35 18.07
N THR A 567 -10.56 27.13 17.66
CA THR A 567 -11.35 26.22 18.50
C THR A 567 -10.46 25.52 19.52
N GLU A 568 -10.84 25.58 20.80
CA GLU A 568 -10.27 24.71 21.83
C GLU A 568 -10.76 23.27 21.61
N THR A 569 -9.83 22.32 21.57
CA THR A 569 -10.14 20.90 21.34
C THR A 569 -9.21 20.03 22.16
N ASP A 570 -9.74 18.91 22.63
CA ASP A 570 -8.96 17.83 23.23
C ASP A 570 -8.03 17.19 22.18
N THR A 571 -7.00 16.50 22.65
CA THR A 571 -6.09 15.70 21.83
C THR A 571 -6.47 14.21 21.89
N THR A 572 -6.03 13.44 20.91
CA THR A 572 -6.25 11.99 20.81
C THR A 572 -4.92 11.26 20.60
N ALA A 573 -4.60 10.28 21.44
CA ALA A 573 -3.30 9.61 21.35
C ALA A 573 -3.18 8.68 20.13
N ALA A 574 -4.31 8.29 19.55
CA ALA A 574 -4.40 7.28 18.49
C ALA A 574 -3.77 7.72 17.15
N VAL A 575 -3.55 9.02 16.93
CA VAL A 575 -3.13 9.54 15.62
C VAL A 575 -1.61 9.61 15.44
N SER A 576 -0.86 9.73 16.53
CA SER A 576 0.62 9.79 16.51
C SER A 576 1.25 8.42 16.20
N GLN A 577 2.30 8.44 15.37
CA GLN A 577 3.05 7.25 14.96
C GLN A 577 4.32 7.03 15.80
N ILE A 578 4.80 8.07 16.49
CA ILE A 578 5.98 7.99 17.35
C ILE A 578 5.53 7.52 18.73
N CYS A 579 5.25 6.21 18.84
CA CYS A 579 4.79 5.59 20.06
C CYS A 579 5.33 4.15 20.22
N GLY A 580 5.63 3.77 21.46
CA GLY A 580 5.90 2.39 21.84
C GLY A 580 7.08 1.70 21.12
N THR A 581 7.04 0.37 21.09
CA THR A 581 8.01 -0.49 20.42
C THR A 581 7.28 -1.60 19.66
N TRP A 582 7.75 -1.95 18.46
CA TRP A 582 7.03 -2.81 17.52
C TRP A 582 7.85 -4.03 17.07
N PRO A 583 7.21 -5.10 16.56
CA PRO A 583 7.90 -6.23 15.98
C PRO A 583 8.83 -5.82 14.82
N VAL A 584 10.02 -6.43 14.77
CA VAL A 584 11.04 -6.13 13.76
C VAL A 584 11.07 -7.10 12.58
N ALA A 585 10.23 -8.15 12.61
CA ALA A 585 10.15 -9.13 11.53
C ALA A 585 9.75 -8.46 10.19
N GLY A 586 10.42 -8.83 9.11
CA GLY A 586 10.23 -8.23 7.79
C GLY A 586 10.90 -6.87 7.60
N ARG A 587 11.72 -6.39 8.53
CA ARG A 587 12.65 -5.25 8.30
C ARG A 587 13.91 -5.71 7.56
N ILE A 588 14.60 -4.78 6.92
CA ILE A 588 15.81 -5.04 6.12
C ILE A 588 17.00 -4.34 6.75
N VAL A 589 18.11 -5.06 6.95
CA VAL A 589 19.35 -4.49 7.51
C VAL A 589 20.50 -4.69 6.54
N GLY A 590 21.18 -3.59 6.21
CA GLY A 590 22.39 -3.61 5.41
C GLY A 590 23.59 -4.01 6.27
N VAL A 591 24.16 -5.18 6.03
CA VAL A 591 25.39 -5.66 6.67
C VAL A 591 26.56 -5.25 5.78
N VAL A 592 27.17 -4.11 6.07
CA VAL A 592 28.24 -3.50 5.28
C VAL A 592 29.59 -4.08 5.70
N ILE A 593 30.31 -4.66 4.75
CA ILE A 593 31.59 -5.36 4.97
C ILE A 593 32.65 -4.77 4.07
N GLY A 594 33.92 -4.77 4.47
CA GLY A 594 35.05 -4.56 3.55
C GLY A 594 35.72 -5.86 3.10
N PRO A 595 36.79 -5.77 2.29
CA PRO A 595 37.43 -6.91 1.63
C PRO A 595 37.98 -7.95 2.60
N ASP A 596 38.45 -7.52 3.78
CA ASP A 596 39.11 -8.38 4.77
C ASP A 596 38.23 -8.68 6.00
N SER A 597 36.92 -8.48 5.88
CA SER A 597 35.97 -8.75 6.97
C SER A 597 35.88 -10.24 7.29
N ASP A 598 35.88 -10.61 8.58
CA ASP A 598 35.83 -12.02 9.00
C ASP A 598 34.45 -12.64 8.69
N ALA A 599 34.45 -13.74 7.94
CA ALA A 599 33.24 -14.48 7.57
C ALA A 599 32.42 -14.95 8.78
N LYS A 600 33.07 -15.24 9.92
CA LYS A 600 32.41 -15.66 11.17
C LYS A 600 31.62 -14.51 11.79
N ASP A 601 32.18 -13.30 11.78
CA ASP A 601 31.54 -12.11 12.33
C ASP A 601 30.32 -11.73 11.48
N ILE A 602 30.47 -11.75 10.16
CA ILE A 602 29.36 -11.56 9.23
C ILE A 602 28.26 -12.60 9.48
N GLN A 603 28.63 -13.88 9.64
CA GLN A 603 27.65 -14.94 9.89
C GLN A 603 26.97 -14.79 11.25
N ALA A 604 27.67 -14.34 12.28
CA ALA A 604 27.09 -14.10 13.59
C ALA A 604 25.99 -13.01 13.52
N VAL A 605 26.27 -11.90 12.85
CA VAL A 605 25.28 -10.82 12.61
C VAL A 605 24.10 -11.34 11.80
N ARG A 606 24.34 -12.01 10.66
CA ARG A 606 23.29 -12.57 9.81
C ARG A 606 22.40 -13.54 10.56
N ALA A 607 22.98 -14.43 11.36
CA ALA A 607 22.24 -15.41 12.15
C ALA A 607 21.36 -14.75 13.22
N ALA A 608 21.87 -13.72 13.91
CA ALA A 608 21.11 -12.96 14.90
C ALA A 608 19.90 -12.24 14.27
N LEU A 609 20.11 -11.55 13.14
CA LEU A 609 19.06 -10.85 12.41
C LEU A 609 18.00 -11.82 11.84
N THR A 610 18.45 -12.90 11.19
CA THR A 610 17.55 -13.91 10.62
C THR A 610 16.70 -14.59 11.70
N LYS A 611 17.27 -14.85 12.89
CA LYS A 611 16.53 -15.41 14.03
C LYS A 611 15.40 -14.49 14.51
N ALA A 612 15.55 -13.17 14.33
CA ALA A 612 14.54 -12.17 14.65
C ALA A 612 13.56 -11.90 13.49
N GLY A 613 13.67 -12.63 12.37
CA GLY A 613 12.85 -12.40 11.16
C GLY A 613 13.24 -11.17 10.36
N VAL A 614 14.41 -10.58 10.63
CA VAL A 614 14.97 -9.45 9.87
C VAL A 614 15.77 -10.00 8.69
N LEU A 615 15.66 -9.37 7.52
CA LEU A 615 16.42 -9.74 6.31
C LEU A 615 17.79 -9.05 6.30
N PRO A 616 18.91 -9.80 6.48
CA PRO A 616 20.24 -9.22 6.35
C PRO A 616 20.69 -9.24 4.87
N LEU A 617 20.91 -8.05 4.30
CA LEU A 617 21.52 -7.91 2.98
C LEU A 617 22.99 -7.55 3.14
N VAL A 618 23.88 -8.42 2.66
CA VAL A 618 25.32 -8.20 2.73
C VAL A 618 25.75 -7.25 1.62
N VAL A 619 26.38 -6.15 2.02
CA VAL A 619 26.85 -5.08 1.14
C VAL A 619 28.38 -5.05 1.16
N GLY A 620 29.01 -5.31 0.02
CA GLY A 620 30.48 -5.36 -0.10
C GLY A 620 31.04 -4.48 -1.20
N PRO A 621 32.37 -4.38 -1.32
CA PRO A 621 33.02 -3.57 -2.37
C PRO A 621 32.78 -4.13 -3.78
N ARG A 622 32.50 -5.44 -3.90
CA ARG A 622 32.20 -6.15 -5.15
C ARG A 622 31.30 -7.34 -4.87
N GLY A 623 30.63 -7.85 -5.90
CA GLY A 623 29.86 -9.10 -5.81
C GLY A 623 30.75 -10.33 -5.58
N GLY A 624 30.13 -11.50 -5.57
CA GLY A 624 30.80 -12.78 -5.32
C GLY A 624 30.52 -13.30 -3.91
N LYS A 625 31.52 -13.93 -3.29
CA LYS A 625 31.38 -14.55 -1.96
C LYS A 625 32.53 -14.20 -1.03
N ILE A 626 32.23 -14.04 0.26
CA ILE A 626 33.21 -14.10 1.35
C ILE A 626 33.02 -15.43 2.07
N GLY A 627 33.97 -16.36 1.88
CA GLY A 627 33.76 -17.76 2.24
C GLY A 627 32.57 -18.36 1.47
N VAL A 628 31.50 -18.71 2.18
CA VAL A 628 30.25 -19.21 1.59
C VAL A 628 29.15 -18.14 1.45
N ILE A 629 29.36 -16.97 2.06
CA ILE A 629 28.36 -15.90 2.14
C ILE A 629 28.37 -15.11 0.84
N ALA A 630 27.24 -15.08 0.14
CA ALA A 630 27.09 -14.26 -1.06
C ALA A 630 26.96 -12.78 -0.69
N VAL A 631 27.63 -11.92 -1.45
CA VAL A 631 27.42 -10.46 -1.40
C VAL A 631 26.21 -10.14 -2.27
N GLN A 632 25.12 -9.66 -1.66
CA GLN A 632 23.87 -9.35 -2.37
C GLN A 632 23.83 -7.93 -2.95
N ARG A 633 24.61 -7.01 -2.39
CA ARG A 633 24.77 -5.65 -2.90
C ARG A 633 26.23 -5.26 -2.94
N THR A 634 26.59 -4.48 -3.94
CA THR A 634 27.86 -3.76 -4.00
C THR A 634 27.69 -2.37 -3.40
N TYR A 635 28.79 -1.72 -2.99
CA TYR A 635 28.74 -0.30 -2.61
C TYR A 635 28.16 0.59 -3.71
N ALA A 636 28.31 0.20 -4.98
CA ALA A 636 27.84 0.96 -6.14
C ALA A 636 26.32 0.90 -6.34
N ASN A 637 25.64 -0.17 -5.92
CA ASN A 637 24.20 -0.35 -6.14
C ASN A 637 23.36 -0.37 -4.85
N ALA A 638 23.99 -0.39 -3.68
CA ALA A 638 23.29 -0.22 -2.41
C ALA A 638 22.95 1.26 -2.20
N ALA A 639 21.69 1.53 -1.87
CA ALA A 639 21.22 2.84 -1.42
C ALA A 639 20.88 2.77 0.07
N SER A 640 21.19 3.82 0.84
CA SER A 640 20.83 3.88 2.27
C SER A 640 19.32 3.73 2.51
N THR A 641 18.50 4.10 1.52
CA THR A 641 17.03 4.05 1.53
C THR A 641 16.48 2.62 1.44
N GLU A 642 17.27 1.64 0.99
CA GLU A 642 16.88 0.22 0.93
C GLU A 642 16.80 -0.41 2.34
N PHE A 643 17.51 0.15 3.32
CA PHE A 643 17.70 -0.47 4.63
C PHE A 643 16.99 0.29 5.75
N ASP A 644 16.45 -0.43 6.73
CA ASP A 644 15.93 0.15 7.98
C ASP A 644 17.05 0.49 8.98
N ALA A 645 18.16 -0.24 8.90
CA ALA A 645 19.37 0.01 9.70
C ALA A 645 20.62 -0.50 8.96
N LEU A 646 21.78 -0.03 9.41
CA LEU A 646 23.09 -0.45 8.91
C LEU A 646 23.89 -1.11 10.04
N ILE A 647 24.61 -2.18 9.72
CA ILE A 647 25.63 -2.77 10.59
C ILE A 647 26.93 -2.87 9.79
N ILE A 648 27.95 -2.13 10.22
CA ILE A 648 29.28 -2.15 9.63
C ILE A 648 30.10 -3.21 10.37
N VAL A 649 30.64 -4.19 9.64
CA VAL A 649 31.45 -5.28 10.17
C VAL A 649 32.86 -5.17 9.62
N GLY A 650 33.83 -4.84 10.48
CA GLY A 650 35.23 -4.68 10.10
C GLY A 650 35.56 -3.36 9.38
N ALA A 651 36.76 -3.32 8.79
CA ALA A 651 37.25 -2.19 8.01
C ALA A 651 36.54 -2.10 6.66
N THR A 652 36.25 -0.89 6.18
CA THR A 652 35.66 -0.65 4.84
C THR A 652 36.53 0.31 4.02
N PRO A 653 37.82 -0.01 3.75
CA PRO A 653 38.70 0.85 2.96
C PRO A 653 38.15 1.11 1.55
N PRO A 654 38.55 2.22 0.90
CA PRO A 654 38.17 2.49 -0.48
C PRO A 654 38.44 1.28 -1.40
N ALA A 655 37.40 0.84 -2.10
CA ALA A 655 37.55 -0.24 -3.07
C ALA A 655 38.34 0.25 -4.32
N PRO A 656 38.92 -0.65 -5.13
CA PRO A 656 39.70 -0.25 -6.30
C PRO A 656 38.96 0.62 -7.34
N ASP A 657 37.62 0.55 -7.36
CA ASP A 657 36.73 1.33 -8.22
C ASP A 657 36.18 2.60 -7.54
N ALA A 658 36.59 2.88 -6.30
CA ALA A 658 36.19 4.09 -5.60
C ALA A 658 36.75 5.32 -6.35
N VAL A 659 35.90 6.33 -6.54
CA VAL A 659 36.29 7.62 -7.12
C VAL A 659 36.36 8.64 -5.98
N PRO A 660 37.54 8.91 -5.40
CA PRO A 660 37.64 9.72 -4.19
C PRO A 660 37.24 11.18 -4.43
N SER A 661 37.40 11.68 -5.66
CA SER A 661 37.24 13.10 -6.01
C SER A 661 35.80 13.62 -5.97
N LEU A 662 34.78 12.76 -5.99
CA LEU A 662 33.37 13.19 -5.93
C LEU A 662 32.97 13.62 -4.50
N ASP A 663 33.53 12.97 -3.49
CA ASP A 663 33.26 13.23 -2.06
C ASP A 663 34.45 13.87 -1.32
N ALA A 664 35.63 13.94 -1.96
CA ALA A 664 36.76 14.72 -1.46
C ALA A 664 36.41 16.21 -1.56
N LYS A 665 35.89 16.78 -0.47
CA LYS A 665 35.69 18.22 -0.27
C LYS A 665 36.90 19.00 -0.82
N SER A 666 36.79 19.55 -2.03
CA SER A 666 37.61 20.63 -2.60
C SER A 666 39.07 20.77 -2.10
N ALA A 667 39.80 19.67 -1.90
CA ALA A 667 41.15 19.73 -1.35
C ALA A 667 42.12 19.70 -2.52
N ALA A 668 42.85 20.80 -2.66
CA ALA A 668 44.15 20.84 -3.31
C ALA A 668 45.01 19.62 -2.91
N GLU A 669 45.98 19.27 -3.74
CA GLU A 669 46.97 18.22 -3.49
C GLU A 669 47.35 18.13 -1.99
N GLY A 670 47.02 17.00 -1.34
CA GLY A 670 47.36 16.74 0.07
C GLY A 670 46.20 16.63 1.08
N GLY A 671 44.94 16.45 0.66
CA GLY A 671 43.84 16.10 1.57
C GLY A 671 44.07 14.75 2.29
N PRO A 672 43.51 14.52 3.49
CA PRO A 672 43.74 13.30 4.26
C PRO A 672 43.28 12.06 3.50
N GLU A 673 44.10 11.01 3.47
CA GLU A 673 43.70 9.69 2.97
C GLU A 673 42.47 9.21 3.73
N THR A 674 41.34 9.04 3.04
CA THR A 674 40.12 8.52 3.64
C THR A 674 40.29 7.02 3.85
N THR A 675 40.20 6.56 5.10
CA THR A 675 40.31 5.14 5.46
C THR A 675 39.01 4.37 5.23
N VAL A 676 37.95 5.04 4.76
CA VAL A 676 36.63 4.46 4.49
C VAL A 676 36.20 4.80 3.06
N ASP A 677 35.59 3.83 2.37
CA ASP A 677 35.06 4.04 1.03
C ASP A 677 34.02 5.19 1.02
N PRO A 678 34.15 6.17 0.10
CA PRO A 678 33.26 7.34 0.05
C PRO A 678 31.77 6.97 -0.12
N ARG A 679 31.46 5.88 -0.81
CA ARG A 679 30.08 5.40 -0.97
C ARG A 679 29.50 4.87 0.34
N VAL A 680 30.33 4.23 1.17
CA VAL A 680 29.95 3.79 2.52
C VAL A 680 29.75 5.01 3.42
N LEU A 681 30.62 6.03 3.34
CA LEU A 681 30.44 7.30 4.05
C LEU A 681 29.12 7.99 3.69
N LYS A 682 28.82 8.09 2.39
CA LYS A 682 27.54 8.62 1.90
C LYS A 682 26.36 7.85 2.50
N MET A 683 26.40 6.52 2.45
CA MET A 683 25.33 5.67 2.97
C MET A 683 25.10 5.85 4.47
N ILE A 684 26.19 5.91 5.26
CA ILE A 684 26.13 6.18 6.71
C ILE A 684 25.59 7.58 6.96
N GLY A 685 26.05 8.59 6.21
CA GLY A 685 25.60 9.98 6.36
C GLY A 685 24.11 10.16 6.05
N GLU A 686 23.60 9.50 5.01
CA GLU A 686 22.17 9.48 4.70
C GLU A 686 21.37 8.73 5.79
N ALA A 687 21.80 7.52 6.19
CA ALA A 687 21.15 6.78 7.26
C ALA A 687 21.13 7.56 8.58
N TRP A 688 22.19 8.33 8.85
CA TRP A 688 22.30 9.20 10.01
C TRP A 688 21.24 10.30 9.99
N ARG A 689 21.16 11.07 8.88
CA ARG A 689 20.17 12.14 8.69
C ARG A 689 18.74 11.62 8.72
N HIS A 690 18.51 10.42 8.22
CA HIS A 690 17.20 9.76 8.27
C HIS A 690 16.91 9.10 9.63
N ALA A 691 17.68 9.40 10.68
CA ALA A 691 17.48 8.89 12.04
C ALA A 691 17.46 7.34 12.15
N LYS A 692 18.11 6.62 11.22
CA LYS A 692 18.17 5.15 11.25
C LYS A 692 19.14 4.66 12.32
N ALA A 693 18.96 3.41 12.76
CA ALA A 693 19.91 2.74 13.63
C ALA A 693 21.19 2.40 12.87
N ILE A 694 22.36 2.66 13.47
CA ILE A 694 23.67 2.35 12.86
C ILE A 694 24.54 1.65 13.88
N GLY A 695 24.93 0.42 13.57
CA GLY A 695 25.81 -0.41 14.37
C GLY A 695 27.22 -0.51 13.78
N THR A 696 28.26 -0.49 14.62
CA THR A 696 29.64 -0.74 14.21
C THR A 696 30.28 -1.86 15.03
N ALA A 697 30.70 -2.91 14.35
CA ALA A 697 31.46 -4.02 14.93
C ALA A 697 32.91 -3.95 14.43
N PRO A 698 33.79 -3.19 15.10
CA PRO A 698 35.17 -3.02 14.65
C PRO A 698 35.92 -4.36 14.70
N GLY A 699 36.69 -4.65 13.64
CA GLY A 699 37.63 -5.78 13.63
C GLY A 699 38.92 -5.45 14.38
N ALA A 700 39.76 -6.48 14.61
CA ALA A 700 41.09 -6.31 15.17
C ALA A 700 41.92 -5.35 14.30
N GLY A 701 42.18 -4.14 14.79
CA GLY A 701 43.02 -3.14 14.12
C GLY A 701 42.31 -1.96 13.45
N THR A 702 40.98 -1.82 13.57
CA THR A 702 40.24 -0.67 13.02
C THR A 702 39.61 0.23 14.06
N SER A 703 39.83 1.54 13.92
CA SER A 703 39.22 2.57 14.76
C SER A 703 37.81 2.90 14.25
N ALA A 704 36.78 2.34 14.91
CA ALA A 704 35.38 2.77 14.82
C ALA A 704 35.08 4.29 15.01
N PRO A 705 35.91 5.14 15.67
CA PRO A 705 35.52 6.53 16.00
C PRO A 705 35.36 7.52 14.84
N ALA A 706 35.72 7.17 13.59
CA ALA A 706 35.69 8.16 12.50
C ALA A 706 34.30 8.33 11.84
N LEU A 707 33.32 7.46 12.14
CA LEU A 707 32.06 7.39 11.37
C LEU A 707 30.83 7.93 12.10
N LEU A 708 30.80 7.86 13.42
CA LEU A 708 29.67 8.28 14.25
C LEU A 708 30.18 8.91 15.55
N PRO A 709 29.51 9.94 16.10
CA PRO A 709 29.80 10.42 17.45
C PRO A 709 29.58 9.29 18.46
N ALA A 710 30.52 9.11 19.39
CA ALA A 710 30.39 8.12 20.46
C ALA A 710 29.11 8.38 21.28
N GLU A 711 28.39 7.32 21.64
CA GLU A 711 27.20 7.36 22.50
C GLU A 711 26.00 8.15 21.95
N ALA A 712 25.97 8.50 20.66
CA ALA A 712 24.84 9.21 20.09
C ALA A 712 23.57 8.33 19.95
N PRO A 713 22.36 8.89 20.15
CA PRO A 713 21.11 8.15 20.00
C PRO A 713 21.01 7.39 18.66
N GLY A 714 20.60 6.12 18.75
CA GLY A 714 20.49 5.22 17.60
C GLY A 714 21.82 4.64 17.09
N SER A 715 22.90 4.76 17.85
CA SER A 715 24.20 4.19 17.49
C SER A 715 24.56 3.03 18.41
N ALA A 716 25.19 1.99 17.87
CA ALA A 716 25.70 0.86 18.65
C ALA A 716 27.15 0.54 18.26
N THR A 717 28.01 0.25 19.23
CA THR A 717 29.40 -0.18 18.99
C THR A 717 29.74 -1.33 19.94
N GLY A 718 30.40 -2.37 19.44
CA GLY A 718 30.76 -3.53 20.27
C GLY A 718 31.15 -4.75 19.44
N THR A 719 31.06 -5.93 20.02
CA THR A 719 31.22 -7.18 19.25
C THR A 719 30.07 -7.36 18.24
N PRO A 720 30.25 -8.16 17.18
CA PRO A 720 29.20 -8.40 16.17
C PRO A 720 27.85 -8.84 16.78
N ALA A 721 27.88 -9.67 17.83
CA ALA A 721 26.68 -10.14 18.51
C ALA A 721 26.00 -9.03 19.34
N GLU A 722 26.77 -8.23 20.09
CA GLU A 722 26.25 -7.11 20.88
C GLU A 722 25.62 -6.04 19.98
N VAL A 723 26.30 -5.72 18.87
CA VAL A 723 25.82 -4.74 17.89
C VAL A 723 24.53 -5.21 17.23
N ALA A 724 24.44 -6.47 16.82
CA ALA A 724 23.21 -7.02 16.25
C ALA A 724 22.05 -6.95 17.26
N ALA A 725 22.28 -7.28 18.52
CA ALA A 725 21.25 -7.20 19.56
C ALA A 725 20.79 -5.75 19.81
N ALA A 726 21.73 -4.80 19.91
CA ALA A 726 21.43 -3.39 20.10
C ALA A 726 20.65 -2.81 18.90
N VAL A 727 21.05 -3.13 17.67
CA VAL A 727 20.33 -2.69 16.47
C VAL A 727 18.92 -3.27 16.40
N LEU A 728 18.71 -4.53 16.79
CA LEU A 728 17.37 -5.12 16.88
C LEU A 728 16.48 -4.38 17.90
N GLN A 729 17.04 -3.97 19.05
CA GLN A 729 16.31 -3.16 20.02
C GLN A 729 15.94 -1.78 19.45
N LEU A 730 16.88 -1.10 18.78
CA LEU A 730 16.65 0.21 18.16
C LEU A 730 15.62 0.15 17.03
N LEU A 731 15.62 -0.93 16.24
CA LEU A 731 14.62 -1.15 15.18
C LEU A 731 13.18 -1.21 15.71
N GLY A 732 12.99 -1.64 16.96
CA GLY A 732 11.68 -1.66 17.61
C GLY A 732 11.07 -0.26 17.76
N ALA A 733 11.88 0.78 17.89
CA ALA A 733 11.43 2.18 17.93
C ALA A 733 11.31 2.82 16.52
N HIS A 734 11.55 2.04 15.46
CA HIS A 734 11.63 2.46 14.06
C HIS A 734 12.78 3.42 13.72
N ARG A 735 12.89 4.57 14.40
CA ARG A 735 13.98 5.56 14.25
C ARG A 735 14.47 6.07 15.61
N ALA A 736 15.66 6.63 15.61
CA ALA A 736 16.25 7.33 16.75
C ALA A 736 15.89 8.82 16.73
N TRP A 737 14.62 9.14 16.99
CA TRP A 737 14.12 10.52 16.93
C TRP A 737 14.86 11.48 17.87
N ASP A 738 15.29 11.01 19.04
CA ASP A 738 16.07 11.79 20.01
C ASP A 738 17.45 12.23 19.49
N ARG A 739 17.89 11.72 18.32
CA ARG A 739 19.12 12.18 17.63
C ARG A 739 19.01 13.63 17.18
N PHE A 740 17.82 14.04 16.78
CA PHE A 740 17.52 15.39 16.33
C PHE A 740 16.39 15.92 17.21
N PRO A 741 16.72 16.52 18.38
CA PRO A 741 15.70 17.05 19.25
C PRO A 741 14.83 18.05 18.47
N ALA A 742 13.51 17.90 18.61
CA ALA A 742 12.57 18.78 17.95
C ALA A 742 12.88 20.24 18.34
N VAL A 743 12.57 21.17 17.42
CA VAL A 743 12.76 22.62 17.62
C VAL A 743 12.03 23.07 18.90
N ARG A 744 10.97 22.34 19.27
CA ARG A 744 10.34 22.40 20.58
C ARG A 744 10.80 21.23 21.47
N THR A 745 11.32 21.55 22.65
CA THR A 745 11.16 20.69 23.84
C THR A 745 10.10 21.37 24.71
N PRO A 746 9.11 20.65 25.28
CA PRO A 746 7.94 21.22 25.96
C PRO A 746 8.26 22.30 27.00
#